data_AF-A0A8I2FUX4-F1
#
_entry.id   AF-A0A8I2FUX4-F1
#
_cell.length_a   1.000
_cell.length_b   1.000
_cell.length_c   1.000
_cell.angle_alpha   90.00
_cell.angle_beta   90.00
_cell.angle_gamma   90.00
#
_symmetry.space_group_name_H-M   'P 1'
#
loop_
_entity.id
_entity.type
_entity.pdbx_description
1 polymer ?
#
loop_
_entity_poly.entity_id
_entity_poly.type
_entity_poly.pdbx_seq_one_letter_code
_entity_poly.pdbx_strand_id
1 'polypeptide(L)'
;MNETFTYDVFISHSSKDKAVVRELAERLKADGLRVWFDEWEIKPGDIIGLKIEQGIEQSRTLGLVMSNAAFESEWVKMERHTLLFRDPTNEQRRFIPLLVEDCEIPGTIAQFSYIDWREKKKEEYEKLLAACYPEGKITAKTRKKIRKKKELVIKEPMILKGHEGSVVSVAVTPDGKRAVSCSNDKTLKLWDLQSQKCIKTFRGHTGNIKGIAIAPDGKKVVSCSNDKTLKVWDMKYEKCIATLKGHLDQVKCVAITPDGTKIVSGSKDKTLKIWDLNTGKCHKTLEGHTNWIWNWSVAVTPDGTAAVSGSIDKTIKVWALDTGECLRTFIGHTGSIKGVVVTPDGKKVVSGSHDRTLKVWSLETGKYIASLEGHNDNIYDLAITPDGKRILSCSKDRTLKVWDVKSGQCLATLEGHTRAVLGITVTPDGKKAISGSQDGTLRVWELPDFAVGIEAVETARYTNAKVVLVGESGVGKTGLAIRLAENRWEKTDSTHGMTVWQLGLPGMETSPMDREVWLWDFAGQPDYRLIHQLYMDETALALMVIDPQRDNPFDNLGHWEKALESAVKHDPARLLVAGRCDRGGITVSKDKLKQYCNARGYSDFIDTAAKTGDGCEKLKEMIAYHIPWERLPWTATPQLFKIIKDAIIHIKEKEIVLARISELRQRLQLELKDEIIEEKDLRAVVGLLVGQGIVQKLDFGDFVLLQPEQINNYASAVIRCVRENIDEIGAIAELAVLEADFDFKDMERLDEADEKILLRAMVQTFLDRSLCLREETPRGTQLVFPSYFKQDRPDIPEHPNICVTYGFKGMPEEVYTTLVVRLYYTLDFELDQLWKDAADFKSLGGKRVGFNMTKKGDDSAEIKVYFGQDVPLETQVSFIKYIHEHLLKRAKEVTRVRSYVCPHCDTPLENREAIKKRLETGKKDIICGMCEERVPLIDLIEEKFASDEFWRKVQEMDAKAQINIDNESRELILVGHAYSMSGEAGQIFRRISESDWGLDGEIEFKNDKGEASGKRVYLQLKHGDSYLYKRQRDDEEIFTIKNPRHAEYWQAHKYPVMLVIRTSDGEIRWMNVTDYLKHHGKNTKQIIFKGEPFTALNVARLRDKLFR
;
A
#
# COMPACT_ATOMS: atom_id res chain seq x y z
N MET A 1 17.34 -33.35 -13.82
CA MET A 1 18.08 -34.62 -13.78
C MET A 1 19.36 -34.35 -12.98
N ASN A 2 19.72 -35.20 -12.03
CA ASN A 2 20.92 -35.01 -11.20
C ASN A 2 22.17 -35.45 -11.98
N GLU A 3 22.90 -34.50 -12.57
CA GLU A 3 24.24 -34.74 -13.09
C GLU A 3 25.20 -34.98 -11.92
N THR A 4 25.76 -36.19 -11.80
CA THR A 4 26.83 -36.49 -10.87
C THR A 4 28.16 -36.02 -11.46
N PHE A 5 28.68 -34.88 -10.99
CA PHE A 5 30.00 -34.37 -11.40
C PHE A 5 31.14 -35.32 -10.98
N THR A 6 32.08 -35.56 -11.91
CA THR A 6 33.26 -36.41 -11.68
C THR A 6 34.32 -35.67 -10.84
N TYR A 7 34.45 -34.36 -11.04
CA TYR A 7 35.39 -33.48 -10.33
C TYR A 7 34.64 -32.38 -9.56
N ASP A 8 35.17 -32.00 -8.40
CA ASP A 8 34.62 -30.94 -7.57
C ASP A 8 35.16 -29.56 -7.98
N VAL A 9 36.42 -29.51 -8.45
CA VAL A 9 37.09 -28.27 -8.87
C VAL A 9 37.96 -28.51 -10.12
N PHE A 10 37.91 -27.62 -11.10
CA PHE A 10 38.85 -27.47 -12.22
C PHE A 10 39.64 -26.19 -12.04
N ILE A 11 40.96 -26.22 -12.20
CA ILE A 11 41.81 -25.03 -12.05
C ILE A 11 42.42 -24.64 -13.40
N SER A 12 41.92 -23.55 -13.97
CA SER A 12 42.41 -22.94 -15.21
C SER A 12 43.66 -22.10 -14.92
N HIS A 13 44.74 -22.34 -15.67
CA HIS A 13 46.04 -21.72 -15.42
C HIS A 13 46.93 -21.68 -16.68
N SER A 14 47.92 -20.78 -16.68
CA SER A 14 48.99 -20.77 -17.69
C SER A 14 50.11 -21.75 -17.33
N SER A 15 50.88 -22.18 -18.32
CA SER A 15 52.07 -23.02 -18.09
C SER A 15 53.11 -22.36 -17.17
N LYS A 16 53.16 -21.03 -17.12
CA LYS A 16 54.02 -20.25 -16.22
C LYS A 16 53.52 -20.23 -14.77
N ASP A 17 52.21 -20.34 -14.54
CA ASP A 17 51.61 -20.31 -13.19
C ASP A 17 51.62 -21.70 -12.52
N LYS A 18 52.04 -22.73 -13.27
CA LYS A 18 51.94 -24.14 -12.89
C LYS A 18 52.56 -24.47 -11.54
N ALA A 19 53.67 -23.82 -11.16
CA ALA A 19 54.31 -24.03 -9.86
C ALA A 19 53.42 -23.61 -8.68
N VAL A 20 52.74 -22.47 -8.79
CA VAL A 20 51.83 -21.94 -7.74
C VAL A 20 50.53 -22.75 -7.69
N VAL A 21 50.03 -23.11 -8.87
CA VAL A 21 48.79 -23.87 -9.01
C VAL A 21 48.94 -25.30 -8.52
N ARG A 22 50.10 -25.92 -8.73
CA ARG A 22 50.40 -27.26 -8.21
C ARG A 22 50.30 -27.33 -6.69
N GLU A 23 50.91 -26.36 -5.99
CA GLU A 23 50.83 -26.26 -4.53
C GLU A 23 49.38 -26.12 -4.05
N LEU A 24 48.58 -25.30 -4.76
CA LEU A 24 47.15 -25.12 -4.46
C LEU A 24 46.34 -26.40 -4.71
N ALA A 25 46.58 -27.07 -5.83
CA ALA A 25 45.89 -28.30 -6.22
C ALA A 25 46.19 -29.47 -5.25
N GLU A 26 47.46 -29.64 -4.85
CA GLU A 26 47.87 -30.64 -3.86
C GLU A 26 47.20 -30.39 -2.51
N ARG A 27 47.07 -29.12 -2.10
CA ARG A 27 46.41 -28.73 -0.85
C ARG A 27 44.91 -29.01 -0.87
N LEU A 28 44.22 -28.65 -1.96
CA LEU A 28 42.78 -28.95 -2.14
C LEU A 28 42.50 -30.46 -2.18
N LYS A 29 43.42 -31.25 -2.76
CA LYS A 29 43.34 -32.71 -2.77
C LYS A 29 43.56 -33.32 -1.38
N ALA A 30 44.48 -32.77 -0.59
CA ALA A 30 44.71 -33.18 0.80
C ALA A 30 43.46 -32.97 1.69
N ASP A 31 42.69 -31.92 1.42
CA ASP A 31 41.44 -31.60 2.12
C ASP A 31 40.20 -32.34 1.57
N GLY A 32 40.40 -33.34 0.68
CA GLY A 32 39.38 -34.30 0.28
C GLY A 32 38.53 -33.94 -0.94
N LEU A 33 38.93 -32.92 -1.72
CA LEU A 33 38.26 -32.54 -2.98
C LEU A 33 38.83 -33.30 -4.18
N ARG A 34 37.97 -33.65 -5.15
CA ARG A 34 38.38 -34.20 -6.45
C ARG A 34 38.76 -33.06 -7.39
N VAL A 35 40.05 -32.78 -7.52
CA VAL A 35 40.57 -31.68 -8.33
C VAL A 35 41.00 -32.19 -9.71
N TRP A 36 40.51 -31.54 -10.77
CA TRP A 36 41.00 -31.70 -12.13
C TRP A 36 42.22 -30.80 -12.34
N PHE A 37 43.35 -31.41 -12.66
CA PHE A 37 44.63 -30.73 -12.90
C PHE A 37 45.30 -31.36 -14.13
N ASP A 38 45.77 -30.52 -15.05
CA ASP A 38 46.30 -30.91 -16.37
C ASP A 38 47.40 -31.99 -16.28
N GLU A 39 48.32 -31.86 -15.33
CA GLU A 39 49.44 -32.78 -15.11
C GLU A 39 49.01 -34.18 -14.64
N TRP A 40 47.82 -34.30 -14.03
CA TRP A 40 47.32 -35.56 -13.50
C TRP A 40 46.42 -36.30 -14.50
N GLU A 41 45.71 -35.57 -15.35
CA GLU A 41 44.62 -36.11 -16.17
C GLU A 41 44.99 -36.27 -17.66
N ILE A 42 45.96 -35.50 -18.17
CA ILE A 42 46.38 -35.55 -19.57
C ILE A 42 47.56 -36.51 -19.72
N LYS A 43 47.41 -37.54 -20.57
CA LYS A 43 48.47 -38.52 -20.85
C LYS A 43 49.11 -38.28 -22.22
N PRO A 44 50.38 -38.69 -22.44
CA PRO A 44 51.00 -38.63 -23.76
C PRO A 44 50.16 -39.38 -24.81
N GLY A 45 49.70 -38.68 -25.85
CA GLY A 45 48.84 -39.21 -26.91
C GLY A 45 47.39 -38.72 -26.90
N ASP A 46 46.96 -38.01 -25.84
CA ASP A 46 45.61 -37.42 -25.75
C ASP A 46 45.47 -36.13 -26.59
N ILE A 47 44.27 -35.90 -27.12
CA ILE A 47 43.89 -34.61 -27.74
C ILE A 47 43.61 -33.60 -26.61
N ILE A 48 44.58 -32.73 -26.36
CA ILE A 48 44.60 -31.79 -25.21
C ILE A 48 43.30 -30.97 -25.11
N GLY A 49 42.86 -30.34 -26.21
CA GLY A 49 41.65 -29.50 -26.21
C GLY A 49 40.39 -30.26 -25.81
N LEU A 50 40.22 -31.49 -26.31
CA LEU A 50 39.04 -32.32 -26.03
C LEU A 50 39.02 -32.81 -24.57
N LYS A 51 40.20 -33.06 -23.98
CA LYS A 51 40.33 -33.40 -22.56
C LYS A 51 40.05 -32.21 -21.63
N ILE A 52 40.47 -31.01 -22.01
CA ILE A 52 40.16 -29.78 -21.29
C ILE A 52 38.65 -29.53 -21.31
N GLU A 53 38.00 -29.62 -22.47
CA GLU A 53 36.54 -29.47 -22.59
C GLU A 53 35.79 -30.50 -21.73
N GLN A 54 36.19 -31.78 -21.76
CA GLN A 54 35.63 -32.82 -20.90
C GLN A 54 35.86 -32.53 -19.41
N GLY A 55 37.04 -32.02 -19.03
CA GLY A 55 37.34 -31.62 -17.64
C GLY A 55 36.44 -30.49 -17.15
N ILE A 56 36.19 -29.48 -18.00
CA ILE A 56 35.26 -28.38 -17.70
C ILE A 56 33.83 -28.90 -17.57
N GLU A 57 33.40 -29.83 -18.42
CA GLU A 57 32.04 -30.38 -18.36
C GLU A 57 31.80 -31.29 -17.16
N GLN A 58 32.85 -31.99 -16.71
CA GLN A 58 32.78 -32.94 -15.60
C GLN A 58 33.08 -32.31 -14.23
N SER A 59 33.43 -31.01 -14.19
CA SER A 59 33.75 -30.28 -12.96
C SER A 59 32.61 -29.39 -12.48
N ARG A 60 32.46 -29.31 -11.16
CA ARG A 60 31.45 -28.49 -10.50
C ARG A 60 31.88 -27.03 -10.34
N THR A 61 33.14 -26.78 -10.05
CA THR A 61 33.65 -25.43 -9.75
C THR A 61 34.84 -25.13 -10.64
N LEU A 62 34.88 -23.95 -11.27
CA LEU A 62 36.04 -23.47 -12.00
C LEU A 62 36.78 -22.43 -11.16
N GLY A 63 38.03 -22.70 -10.82
CA GLY A 63 38.99 -21.72 -10.32
C GLY A 63 39.80 -21.15 -11.48
N LEU A 64 39.64 -19.86 -11.81
CA LEU A 64 40.43 -19.17 -12.83
C LEU A 64 41.59 -18.44 -12.18
N VAL A 65 42.82 -18.84 -12.49
CA VAL A 65 44.03 -18.13 -12.05
C VAL A 65 44.23 -16.88 -12.89
N MET A 66 44.32 -15.73 -12.23
CA MET A 66 44.55 -14.43 -12.83
C MET A 66 46.01 -14.02 -12.63
N SER A 67 46.72 -13.93 -13.75
CA SER A 67 48.07 -13.40 -13.91
C SER A 67 48.18 -12.81 -15.33
N ASN A 68 49.20 -11.98 -15.60
CA ASN A 68 49.44 -11.48 -16.96
C ASN A 68 49.70 -12.64 -17.94
N ALA A 69 50.40 -13.69 -17.49
CA ALA A 69 50.66 -14.90 -18.28
C ALA A 69 49.40 -15.75 -18.56
N ALA A 70 48.41 -15.72 -17.66
CA ALA A 70 47.13 -16.38 -17.86
C ALA A 70 46.28 -15.64 -18.90
N PHE A 71 46.26 -14.31 -18.88
CA PHE A 71 45.48 -13.54 -19.86
C PHE A 71 46.07 -13.55 -21.28
N GLU A 72 47.39 -13.75 -21.42
CA GLU A 72 48.04 -13.93 -22.72
C GLU A 72 47.86 -15.34 -23.31
N SER A 73 47.55 -16.35 -22.49
CA SER A 73 47.43 -17.75 -22.91
C SER A 73 46.19 -18.00 -23.76
N GLU A 74 46.38 -18.50 -24.99
CA GLU A 74 45.29 -18.88 -25.90
C GLU A 74 44.38 -19.97 -25.30
N TRP A 75 44.91 -20.85 -24.45
CA TRP A 75 44.13 -21.87 -23.75
C TRP A 75 43.20 -21.27 -22.70
N VAL A 76 43.72 -20.40 -21.84
CA VAL A 76 42.93 -19.72 -20.81
C VAL A 76 41.86 -18.80 -21.44
N LYS A 77 42.17 -18.16 -22.58
CA LYS A 77 41.18 -17.41 -23.36
C LYS A 77 40.04 -18.28 -23.88
N MET A 78 40.36 -19.49 -24.36
CA MET A 78 39.38 -20.47 -24.85
C MET A 78 38.53 -21.03 -23.71
N GLU A 79 39.14 -21.47 -22.61
CA GLU A 79 38.46 -21.95 -21.39
C GLU A 79 37.51 -20.88 -20.81
N ARG A 80 37.94 -19.63 -20.81
CA ARG A 80 37.13 -18.47 -20.42
C ARG A 80 35.96 -18.21 -21.37
N HIS A 81 36.16 -18.28 -22.68
CA HIS A 81 35.09 -18.07 -23.67
C HIS A 81 34.00 -19.14 -23.56
N THR A 82 34.39 -20.40 -23.40
CA THR A 82 33.45 -21.53 -23.24
C THR A 82 32.57 -21.39 -21.99
N LEU A 83 33.05 -20.67 -20.97
CA LEU A 83 32.34 -20.46 -19.71
C LEU A 83 31.51 -19.17 -19.65
N LEU A 84 31.97 -18.05 -20.24
CA LEU A 84 31.23 -16.78 -20.26
C LEU A 84 29.88 -16.89 -21.01
N PHE A 85 29.75 -17.86 -21.91
CA PHE A 85 28.49 -18.19 -22.59
C PHE A 85 27.61 -19.19 -21.82
N ARG A 86 28.04 -19.68 -20.65
CA ARG A 86 27.27 -20.58 -19.77
C ARG A 86 26.98 -19.88 -18.43
N ASP A 87 25.68 -19.80 -18.14
CA ASP A 87 25.00 -19.07 -17.05
C ASP A 87 25.80 -18.88 -15.73
N PRO A 88 26.19 -17.65 -15.35
CA PRO A 88 26.86 -17.33 -14.09
C PRO A 88 25.97 -17.57 -12.85
N THR A 89 24.66 -17.77 -13.03
CA THR A 89 23.69 -17.99 -11.95
C THR A 89 23.38 -19.46 -11.68
N ASN A 90 24.02 -20.38 -12.42
CA ASN A 90 23.85 -21.81 -12.20
C ASN A 90 24.54 -22.23 -10.88
N GLU A 91 23.75 -22.41 -9.82
CA GLU A 91 24.23 -22.82 -8.47
C GLU A 91 25.02 -24.15 -8.47
N GLN A 92 24.91 -24.94 -9.53
CA GLN A 92 25.64 -26.21 -9.71
C GLN A 92 27.00 -26.05 -10.42
N ARG A 93 27.28 -24.91 -11.08
CA ARG A 93 28.55 -24.64 -11.78
C ARG A 93 29.14 -23.29 -11.33
N ARG A 94 29.99 -23.29 -10.31
CA ARG A 94 30.53 -22.08 -9.68
C ARG A 94 31.78 -21.57 -10.40
N PHE A 95 31.95 -20.25 -10.47
CA PHE A 95 33.14 -19.58 -10.99
C PHE A 95 33.86 -18.81 -9.87
N ILE A 96 35.16 -19.02 -9.73
CA ILE A 96 35.99 -18.39 -8.69
C ILE A 96 37.24 -17.78 -9.35
N PRO A 97 37.32 -16.45 -9.48
CA PRO A 97 38.56 -15.79 -9.88
C PRO A 97 39.58 -15.80 -8.74
N LEU A 98 40.82 -16.18 -9.03
CA LEU A 98 41.94 -16.27 -8.09
C LEU A 98 43.07 -15.35 -8.53
N LEU A 99 43.31 -14.26 -7.82
CA LEU A 99 44.40 -13.33 -8.12
C LEU A 99 45.71 -13.88 -7.57
N VAL A 100 46.66 -14.22 -8.45
CA VAL A 100 47.96 -14.78 -8.06
C VAL A 100 49.10 -13.77 -8.25
N GLU A 101 48.93 -12.83 -9.18
CA GLU A 101 49.90 -11.77 -9.49
C GLU A 101 49.15 -10.47 -9.80
N ASP A 102 49.79 -9.31 -9.62
CA ASP A 102 49.22 -8.02 -10.03
C ASP A 102 49.12 -7.96 -11.57
N CYS A 103 47.89 -7.88 -12.07
CA CYS A 103 47.57 -7.85 -13.50
C CYS A 103 46.40 -6.92 -13.79
N GLU A 104 46.35 -6.35 -15.00
CA GLU A 104 45.20 -5.58 -15.44
C GLU A 104 44.02 -6.52 -15.71
N ILE A 105 43.00 -6.46 -14.84
CA ILE A 105 41.83 -7.32 -14.91
C ILE A 105 40.94 -6.85 -16.07
N PRO A 106 40.65 -7.69 -17.08
CA PRO A 106 39.75 -7.32 -18.16
C PRO A 106 38.34 -6.99 -17.64
N GLY A 107 37.68 -6.00 -18.25
CA GLY A 107 36.38 -5.48 -17.75
C GLY A 107 35.26 -6.51 -17.56
N THR A 108 35.30 -7.65 -18.26
CA THR A 108 34.34 -8.76 -18.07
C THR A 108 34.60 -9.60 -16.81
N ILE A 109 35.82 -9.61 -16.27
CA ILE A 109 36.15 -10.30 -15.00
C ILE A 109 36.08 -9.33 -13.82
N ALA A 110 36.29 -8.03 -14.05
CA ALA A 110 36.18 -6.98 -13.03
C ALA A 110 34.80 -6.91 -12.34
N GLN A 111 33.78 -7.53 -12.94
CA GLN A 111 32.42 -7.64 -12.38
C GLN A 111 32.29 -8.71 -11.28
N PHE A 112 33.27 -9.62 -11.13
CA PHE A 112 33.25 -10.72 -10.16
C PHE A 112 34.19 -10.45 -8.99
N SER A 113 33.76 -10.82 -7.78
CA SER A 113 34.64 -10.83 -6.61
C SER A 113 35.73 -11.89 -6.78
N TYR A 114 37.00 -11.52 -6.57
CA TYR A 114 38.12 -12.45 -6.64
C TYR A 114 38.68 -12.77 -5.26
N ILE A 115 39.32 -13.93 -5.13
CA ILE A 115 40.09 -14.33 -3.96
C ILE A 115 41.54 -13.92 -4.20
N ASP A 116 42.10 -13.12 -3.29
CA ASP A 116 43.50 -12.69 -3.38
C ASP A 116 44.43 -13.77 -2.82
N TRP A 117 45.14 -14.45 -3.71
CA TRP A 117 46.03 -15.56 -3.38
C TRP A 117 47.52 -15.18 -3.33
N ARG A 118 47.86 -13.90 -3.49
CA ARG A 118 49.25 -13.39 -3.50
C ARG A 118 49.99 -13.69 -2.18
N GLU A 119 49.34 -13.43 -1.05
CA GLU A 119 49.94 -13.55 0.29
C GLU A 119 49.73 -14.94 0.93
N LYS A 120 49.12 -15.90 0.22
CA LYS A 120 48.81 -17.27 0.69
C LYS A 120 48.16 -17.31 2.09
N LYS A 121 47.34 -16.31 2.41
CA LYS A 121 46.68 -16.17 3.72
C LYS A 121 45.72 -17.34 4.00
N LYS A 122 45.68 -17.76 5.27
CA LYS A 122 44.83 -18.87 5.72
C LYS A 122 43.33 -18.58 5.55
N GLU A 123 42.91 -17.33 5.69
CA GLU A 123 41.50 -16.90 5.58
C GLU A 123 40.97 -17.00 4.14
N GLU A 124 41.78 -16.59 3.16
CA GLU A 124 41.44 -16.69 1.73
C GLU A 124 41.38 -18.16 1.28
N TYR A 125 42.21 -19.03 1.86
CA TYR A 125 42.15 -20.47 1.62
C TYR A 125 40.83 -21.08 2.14
N GLU A 126 40.39 -20.67 3.33
CA GLU A 126 39.12 -21.14 3.90
C GLU A 126 37.91 -20.69 3.07
N LYS A 127 37.96 -19.49 2.46
CA LYS A 127 36.94 -19.03 1.50
C LYS A 127 36.91 -19.88 0.23
N LEU A 128 38.09 -20.15 -0.35
CA LEU A 128 38.22 -21.02 -1.53
C LEU A 128 37.71 -22.43 -1.22
N LEU A 129 38.11 -23.00 -0.08
CA LEU A 129 37.69 -24.31 0.37
C LEU A 129 36.16 -24.39 0.52
N ALA A 130 35.55 -23.40 1.19
CA ALA A 130 34.10 -23.33 1.37
C ALA A 130 33.34 -23.20 0.03
N ALA A 131 33.91 -22.50 -0.94
CA ALA A 131 33.32 -22.34 -2.26
C ALA A 131 33.34 -23.64 -3.07
N CYS A 132 34.36 -24.48 -2.88
CA CYS A 132 34.56 -25.75 -3.58
C CYS A 132 33.78 -26.95 -3.01
N TYR A 133 33.29 -26.88 -1.77
CA TYR A 133 32.54 -27.99 -1.16
C TYR A 133 31.12 -28.15 -1.74
N PRO A 134 30.67 -29.39 -2.02
CA PRO A 134 29.28 -29.63 -2.37
C PRO A 134 28.36 -29.37 -1.16
N GLU A 135 27.31 -28.57 -1.37
CA GLU A 135 26.30 -28.33 -0.32
C GLU A 135 25.71 -29.65 0.18
N GLY A 136 25.98 -29.95 1.46
CA GLY A 136 25.65 -31.22 2.11
C GLY A 136 26.68 -31.71 3.12
N LYS A 137 27.95 -31.25 3.04
CA LYS A 137 29.03 -31.64 3.97
C LYS A 137 29.75 -30.49 4.67
N ILE A 138 29.10 -29.34 4.87
CA ILE A 138 29.64 -28.29 5.73
C ILE A 138 29.24 -28.61 7.18
N THR A 139 30.16 -29.15 7.97
CA THR A 139 29.93 -29.36 9.39
C THR A 139 29.76 -28.01 10.10
N ALA A 140 28.80 -27.96 11.03
CA ALA A 140 28.29 -26.77 11.72
C ALA A 140 29.33 -25.92 12.48
N LYS A 141 30.62 -26.26 12.45
CA LYS A 141 31.71 -25.49 13.06
C LYS A 141 32.19 -24.31 12.20
N THR A 142 32.15 -24.41 10.87
CA THR A 142 32.73 -23.38 9.99
C THR A 142 31.76 -22.20 9.75
N ARG A 143 30.45 -22.45 9.75
CA ARG A 143 29.41 -21.38 9.71
C ARG A 143 29.43 -20.47 10.94
N LYS A 144 30.00 -20.91 12.07
CA LYS A 144 30.04 -20.15 13.34
C LYS A 144 31.16 -19.11 13.43
N LYS A 145 32.12 -19.06 12.50
CA LYS A 145 33.25 -18.11 12.58
C LYS A 145 33.13 -16.86 11.72
N ILE A 146 32.35 -16.88 10.63
CA ILE A 146 32.20 -15.73 9.72
C ILE A 146 31.01 -14.82 10.12
N ARG A 147 30.06 -15.33 10.91
CA ARG A 147 29.06 -14.52 11.63
C ARG A 147 29.56 -14.20 13.04
N LYS A 148 30.44 -13.21 13.17
CA LYS A 148 30.66 -12.52 14.45
C LYS A 148 30.37 -11.02 14.28
N LYS A 149 29.13 -10.68 13.90
CA LYS A 149 28.43 -9.63 14.65
C LYS A 149 28.06 -10.28 15.99
N LYS A 150 28.47 -9.69 17.11
CA LYS A 150 28.13 -10.17 18.45
C LYS A 150 26.62 -9.98 18.66
N GLU A 151 25.81 -10.84 18.06
CA GLU A 151 24.38 -10.92 18.33
C GLU A 151 24.17 -11.61 19.69
N LEU A 152 23.22 -11.09 20.47
CA LEU A 152 22.75 -11.68 21.71
C LEU A 152 22.49 -13.17 21.52
N VAL A 153 23.20 -14.01 22.29
CA VAL A 153 22.86 -15.43 22.39
C VAL A 153 21.62 -15.54 23.27
N ILE A 154 20.46 -15.30 22.67
CA ILE A 154 19.18 -15.69 23.23
C ILE A 154 19.18 -17.22 23.22
N LYS A 155 18.92 -17.87 24.36
CA LYS A 155 18.79 -19.34 24.43
C LYS A 155 17.82 -19.80 23.34
N GLU A 156 18.11 -20.94 22.71
CA GLU A 156 17.23 -21.50 21.68
C GLU A 156 15.78 -21.57 22.18
N PRO A 157 14.82 -21.02 21.42
CA PRO A 157 13.43 -21.00 21.84
C PRO A 157 12.90 -22.42 21.91
N MET A 158 12.12 -22.69 22.94
CA MET A 158 11.52 -24.00 23.14
C MET A 158 10.39 -24.20 22.13
N ILE A 159 10.40 -25.31 21.37
CA ILE A 159 9.44 -25.55 20.28
C ILE A 159 8.40 -26.59 20.70
N LEU A 160 7.13 -26.22 20.67
CA LEU A 160 5.98 -27.08 20.85
C LEU A 160 5.36 -27.42 19.49
N LYS A 161 5.33 -28.70 19.13
CA LYS A 161 4.74 -29.20 17.88
C LYS A 161 3.52 -30.06 18.17
N GLY A 162 2.48 -29.93 17.35
CA GLY A 162 1.30 -30.81 17.45
C GLY A 162 0.03 -30.35 16.72
N HIS A 163 0.01 -29.14 16.16
CA HIS A 163 -1.05 -28.70 15.24
C HIS A 163 -0.71 -29.08 13.79
N GLU A 164 -1.72 -29.45 13.01
CA GLU A 164 -1.58 -29.81 11.59
C GLU A 164 -1.76 -28.61 10.65
N GLY A 165 -2.30 -27.51 11.17
CA GLY A 165 -2.49 -26.25 10.46
C GLY A 165 -1.87 -25.06 11.20
N SER A 166 -1.88 -23.90 10.55
CA SER A 166 -1.36 -22.65 11.11
C SER A 166 -1.96 -22.33 12.48
N VAL A 167 -1.09 -22.06 13.45
CA VAL A 167 -1.50 -21.61 14.79
C VAL A 167 -1.82 -20.13 14.69
N VAL A 168 -3.06 -19.77 15.03
CA VAL A 168 -3.58 -18.42 14.84
C VAL A 168 -3.36 -17.62 16.12
N SER A 169 -3.99 -18.00 17.23
CA SER A 169 -3.91 -17.24 18.48
C SER A 169 -3.49 -18.15 19.64
N VAL A 170 -2.91 -17.52 20.68
CA VAL A 170 -2.38 -18.18 21.87
C VAL A 170 -2.74 -17.34 23.09
N ALA A 171 -3.19 -17.99 24.16
CA ALA A 171 -3.45 -17.33 25.44
C ALA A 171 -2.83 -18.13 26.60
N VAL A 172 -2.31 -17.43 27.61
CA VAL A 172 -1.74 -18.04 28.83
C VAL A 172 -2.75 -18.01 29.95
N THR A 173 -2.77 -19.05 30.78
CA THR A 173 -3.58 -19.06 32.00
C THR A 173 -3.05 -18.05 33.03
N PRO A 174 -3.91 -17.47 33.89
CA PRO A 174 -3.49 -16.50 34.92
C PRO A 174 -2.42 -17.00 35.89
N ASP A 175 -2.29 -18.32 36.06
CA ASP A 175 -1.24 -18.95 36.88
C ASP A 175 0.13 -19.03 36.17
N GLY A 176 0.20 -18.69 34.88
CA GLY A 176 1.41 -18.73 34.06
C GLY A 176 1.92 -20.14 33.74
N LYS A 177 1.20 -21.21 34.12
CA LYS A 177 1.69 -22.60 33.98
C LYS A 177 1.23 -23.25 32.68
N ARG A 178 0.10 -22.83 32.12
CA ARG A 178 -0.51 -23.45 30.95
C ARG A 178 -0.76 -22.43 29.85
N ALA A 179 -0.78 -22.90 28.61
CA ALA A 179 -1.15 -22.10 27.44
C ALA A 179 -2.20 -22.82 26.60
N VAL A 180 -3.13 -22.09 26.02
CA VAL A 180 -4.08 -22.61 25.06
C VAL A 180 -3.79 -22.00 23.69
N SER A 181 -3.69 -22.83 22.67
CA SER A 181 -3.52 -22.40 21.28
C SER A 181 -4.73 -22.77 20.43
N CYS A 182 -5.06 -21.93 19.46
CA CYS A 182 -6.06 -22.22 18.45
C CYS A 182 -5.44 -22.28 17.05
N SER A 183 -5.96 -23.18 16.21
CA SER A 183 -5.41 -23.40 14.87
C SER A 183 -6.48 -23.43 13.77
N ASN A 184 -6.03 -23.24 12.54
CA ASN A 184 -6.82 -23.50 11.34
C ASN A 184 -7.23 -24.98 11.20
N ASP A 185 -6.65 -25.91 11.97
CA ASP A 185 -7.06 -27.33 12.02
C ASP A 185 -8.39 -27.58 12.75
N LYS A 186 -9.10 -26.51 13.14
CA LYS A 186 -10.39 -26.52 13.84
C LYS A 186 -10.31 -27.06 15.28
N THR A 187 -9.12 -27.16 15.85
CA THR A 187 -8.90 -27.61 17.22
C THR A 187 -8.29 -26.54 18.11
N LEU A 188 -8.57 -26.66 19.41
CA LEU A 188 -7.85 -25.93 20.46
C LEU A 188 -6.96 -26.94 21.20
N LYS A 189 -5.72 -26.57 21.53
CA LYS A 189 -4.83 -27.42 22.32
C LYS A 189 -4.39 -26.71 23.59
N LEU A 190 -4.40 -27.44 24.70
CA LEU A 190 -3.90 -27.01 26.00
C LEU A 190 -2.51 -27.60 26.21
N TRP A 191 -1.56 -26.75 26.55
CA TRP A 191 -0.15 -27.05 26.74
C TRP A 191 0.27 -26.80 28.18
N ASP A 192 1.11 -27.67 28.70
CA ASP A 192 1.87 -27.42 29.92
C ASP A 192 3.20 -26.76 29.55
N LEU A 193 3.45 -25.55 30.08
CA LEU A 193 4.68 -24.80 29.80
C LEU A 193 5.89 -25.32 30.56
N GLN A 194 5.68 -26.08 31.65
CA GLN A 194 6.75 -26.72 32.40
C GLN A 194 7.10 -28.07 31.80
N SER A 195 6.08 -28.90 31.50
CA SER A 195 6.29 -30.25 30.98
C SER A 195 6.46 -30.31 29.46
N GLN A 196 6.20 -29.22 28.75
CA GLN A 196 6.36 -29.09 27.30
C GLN A 196 5.47 -30.02 26.47
N LYS A 197 4.36 -30.48 27.04
CA LYS A 197 3.47 -31.46 26.40
C LYS A 197 2.08 -30.88 26.18
N CYS A 198 1.46 -31.33 25.09
CA CYS A 198 0.03 -31.13 24.88
C CYS A 198 -0.72 -31.98 25.92
N ILE A 199 -1.45 -31.33 26.82
CA ILE A 199 -2.27 -31.97 27.84
C ILE A 199 -3.59 -32.42 27.22
N LYS A 200 -4.25 -31.55 26.45
CA LYS A 200 -5.62 -31.77 25.95
C LYS A 200 -5.85 -31.15 24.57
N THR A 201 -6.76 -31.74 23.80
CA THR A 201 -7.24 -31.19 22.51
C THR A 201 -8.76 -31.08 22.54
N PHE A 202 -9.30 -29.87 22.40
CA PHE A 202 -10.74 -29.63 22.31
C PHE A 202 -11.19 -29.62 20.84
N ARG A 203 -12.25 -30.38 20.55
CA ARG A 203 -12.87 -30.49 19.21
C ARG A 203 -14.34 -30.12 19.29
N GLY A 204 -14.84 -29.38 18.30
CA GLY A 204 -16.27 -29.06 18.21
C GLY A 204 -16.63 -27.86 17.33
N HIS A 205 -15.66 -27.08 16.85
CA HIS A 205 -15.89 -26.08 15.80
C HIS A 205 -15.91 -26.73 14.42
N THR A 206 -16.77 -26.23 13.52
CA THR A 206 -16.87 -26.75 12.13
C THR A 206 -15.98 -25.98 11.15
N GLY A 207 -15.57 -24.76 11.51
CA GLY A 207 -14.66 -23.90 10.76
C GLY A 207 -13.37 -23.58 11.52
N ASN A 208 -12.45 -22.88 10.85
CA ASN A 208 -11.16 -22.47 11.40
C ASN A 208 -11.35 -21.54 12.60
N ILE A 209 -10.60 -21.79 13.68
CA ILE A 209 -10.66 -21.01 14.91
C ILE A 209 -9.70 -19.82 14.77
N LYS A 210 -10.18 -18.61 15.06
CA LYS A 210 -9.48 -17.36 14.75
C LYS A 210 -9.03 -16.56 15.98
N GLY A 211 -9.71 -16.70 17.10
CA GLY A 211 -9.36 -16.02 18.33
C GLY A 211 -9.70 -16.85 19.55
N ILE A 212 -9.01 -16.53 20.64
CA ILE A 212 -9.15 -17.22 21.92
C ILE A 212 -8.98 -16.22 23.07
N ALA A 213 -9.77 -16.39 24.13
CA ALA A 213 -9.62 -15.64 25.37
C ALA A 213 -9.85 -16.58 26.56
N ILE A 214 -9.04 -16.42 27.62
CA ILE A 214 -9.16 -17.20 28.86
C ILE A 214 -9.81 -16.29 29.90
N ALA A 215 -10.79 -16.82 30.63
CA ALA A 215 -11.43 -16.09 31.70
C ALA A 215 -10.44 -15.81 32.86
N PRO A 216 -10.58 -14.70 33.59
CA PRO A 216 -9.70 -14.35 34.71
C PRO A 216 -9.63 -15.42 35.81
N ASP A 217 -10.66 -16.26 35.94
CA ASP A 217 -10.71 -17.38 36.87
C ASP A 217 -9.84 -18.58 36.44
N GLY A 218 -9.32 -18.57 35.22
CA GLY A 218 -8.53 -19.64 34.61
C GLY A 218 -9.31 -20.95 34.33
N LYS A 219 -10.62 -20.98 34.56
CA LYS A 219 -11.47 -22.18 34.43
C LYS A 219 -12.17 -22.26 33.08
N LYS A 220 -12.54 -21.12 32.51
CA LYS A 220 -13.26 -21.05 31.23
C LYS A 220 -12.39 -20.51 30.11
N VAL A 221 -12.61 -21.02 28.89
CA VAL A 221 -11.99 -20.52 27.66
C VAL A 221 -13.07 -20.20 26.65
N VAL A 222 -12.96 -19.07 25.97
CA VAL A 222 -13.86 -18.69 24.88
C VAL A 222 -13.07 -18.74 23.58
N SER A 223 -13.62 -19.41 22.57
CA SER A 223 -13.06 -19.46 21.22
C SER A 223 -14.04 -18.91 20.19
N CYS A 224 -13.52 -18.24 19.17
CA CYS A 224 -14.31 -17.77 18.04
C CYS A 224 -13.85 -18.39 16.71
N SER A 225 -14.80 -18.62 15.79
CA SER A 225 -14.55 -19.38 14.56
C SER A 225 -15.23 -18.79 13.33
N ASN A 226 -14.70 -19.17 12.17
CA ASN A 226 -15.32 -18.96 10.86
C ASN A 226 -16.69 -19.64 10.71
N ASP A 227 -17.11 -20.50 11.65
CA ASP A 227 -18.46 -21.07 11.68
C ASP A 227 -19.55 -20.10 12.17
N LYS A 228 -19.21 -18.82 12.35
CA LYS A 228 -20.07 -17.73 12.83
C LYS A 228 -20.48 -17.87 14.31
N THR A 229 -19.86 -18.78 15.06
CA THR A 229 -20.17 -19.02 16.47
C THR A 229 -19.00 -18.70 17.40
N LEU A 230 -19.32 -18.37 18.64
CA LEU A 230 -18.38 -18.46 19.75
C LEU A 230 -18.73 -19.67 20.61
N LYS A 231 -17.71 -20.35 21.15
CA LYS A 231 -17.90 -21.48 22.09
C LYS A 231 -17.18 -21.19 23.40
N VAL A 232 -17.85 -21.52 24.50
CA VAL A 232 -17.30 -21.45 25.86
C VAL A 232 -16.98 -22.87 26.32
N TRP A 233 -15.75 -23.09 26.76
CA TRP A 233 -15.20 -24.39 27.13
C TRP A 233 -14.85 -24.43 28.60
N ASP A 234 -15.08 -25.58 29.24
CA ASP A 234 -14.56 -25.88 30.57
C ASP A 234 -13.17 -26.51 30.47
N MET A 235 -12.17 -25.90 31.10
CA MET A 235 -10.80 -26.42 31.13
C MET A 235 -10.68 -27.74 31.91
N LYS A 236 -11.54 -27.96 32.91
CA LYS A 236 -11.52 -29.16 33.74
C LYS A 236 -12.18 -30.35 33.02
N TYR A 237 -13.36 -30.14 32.44
CA TYR A 237 -14.22 -31.23 31.96
C TYR A 237 -14.18 -31.48 30.44
N GLU A 238 -13.39 -30.74 29.66
CA GLU A 238 -13.24 -30.96 28.21
C GLU A 238 -14.52 -30.79 27.37
N LYS A 239 -15.53 -30.12 27.94
CA LYS A 239 -16.83 -29.96 27.29
C LYS A 239 -17.06 -28.51 26.89
N CYS A 240 -17.67 -28.35 25.72
CA CYS A 240 -18.29 -27.10 25.33
C CYS A 240 -19.51 -26.87 26.23
N ILE A 241 -19.45 -25.85 27.08
CA ILE A 241 -20.51 -25.45 28.01
C ILE A 241 -21.62 -24.70 27.27
N ALA A 242 -21.25 -23.79 26.36
CA ALA A 242 -22.19 -22.94 25.64
C ALA A 242 -21.72 -22.64 24.22
N THR A 243 -22.68 -22.51 23.29
CA THR A 243 -22.44 -22.02 21.92
C THR A 243 -23.24 -20.74 21.72
N LEU A 244 -22.54 -19.62 21.55
CA LEU A 244 -23.12 -18.30 21.32
C LEU A 244 -23.31 -18.10 19.81
N LYS A 245 -24.57 -17.88 19.40
CA LYS A 245 -24.95 -17.63 18.00
C LYS A 245 -25.60 -16.25 17.89
N GLY A 246 -25.22 -15.48 16.88
CA GLY A 246 -25.83 -14.16 16.63
C GLY A 246 -25.07 -13.25 15.67
N HIS A 247 -23.82 -13.58 15.31
CA HIS A 247 -23.12 -12.91 14.21
C HIS A 247 -23.62 -13.41 12.85
N LEU A 248 -23.66 -12.51 11.87
CA LEU A 248 -24.15 -12.81 10.51
C LEU A 248 -23.05 -13.40 9.61
N ASP A 249 -21.78 -13.17 9.97
CA ASP A 249 -20.61 -13.67 9.26
C ASP A 249 -19.52 -14.19 10.23
N GLN A 250 -18.36 -14.55 9.71
CA GLN A 250 -17.24 -15.15 10.43
C GLN A 250 -16.78 -14.30 11.62
N VAL A 251 -16.71 -14.90 12.82
CA VAL A 251 -16.20 -14.23 14.02
C VAL A 251 -14.68 -14.35 14.04
N LYS A 252 -13.99 -13.22 14.19
CA LYS A 252 -12.54 -13.13 14.01
C LYS A 252 -11.80 -12.98 15.31
N CYS A 253 -12.30 -12.16 16.23
CA CYS A 253 -11.64 -11.83 17.49
C CYS A 253 -12.59 -11.98 18.68
N VAL A 254 -12.02 -12.17 19.86
CA VAL A 254 -12.75 -12.25 21.12
C VAL A 254 -11.89 -11.72 22.26
N ALA A 255 -12.50 -10.97 23.18
CA ALA A 255 -11.89 -10.50 24.42
C ALA A 255 -12.88 -10.67 25.58
N ILE A 256 -12.38 -10.87 26.80
CA ILE A 256 -13.18 -11.02 28.02
C ILE A 256 -12.87 -9.82 28.92
N THR A 257 -13.88 -9.29 29.59
CA THR A 257 -13.69 -8.21 30.56
C THR A 257 -12.91 -8.68 31.79
N PRO A 258 -12.12 -7.80 32.45
CA PRO A 258 -11.33 -8.17 33.63
C PRO A 258 -12.13 -8.74 34.81
N ASP A 259 -13.41 -8.36 34.93
CA ASP A 259 -14.35 -8.91 35.93
C ASP A 259 -14.87 -10.31 35.58
N GLY A 260 -14.60 -10.81 34.36
CA GLY A 260 -15.05 -12.10 33.85
C GLY A 260 -16.54 -12.18 33.55
N THR A 261 -17.27 -11.06 33.49
CA THR A 261 -18.74 -11.08 33.32
C THR A 261 -19.17 -10.94 31.85
N LYS A 262 -18.47 -10.14 31.04
CA LYS A 262 -18.83 -9.83 29.65
C LYS A 262 -17.77 -10.37 28.67
N ILE A 263 -18.22 -10.72 27.46
CA ILE A 263 -17.39 -11.07 26.30
C ILE A 263 -17.64 -10.02 25.22
N VAL A 264 -16.57 -9.54 24.58
CA VAL A 264 -16.65 -8.72 23.37
C VAL A 264 -16.15 -9.54 22.19
N SER A 265 -16.95 -9.63 21.13
CA SER A 265 -16.56 -10.31 19.89
C SER A 265 -16.65 -9.38 18.70
N GLY A 266 -15.68 -9.48 17.78
CA GLY A 266 -15.67 -8.74 16.52
C GLY A 266 -15.77 -9.69 15.32
N SER A 267 -16.50 -9.25 14.30
CA SER A 267 -16.91 -10.09 13.18
C SER A 267 -16.67 -9.42 11.83
N LYS A 268 -16.70 -10.24 10.79
CA LYS A 268 -16.69 -9.83 9.38
C LYS A 268 -17.99 -9.12 8.97
N ASP A 269 -19.05 -9.21 9.78
CA ASP A 269 -20.30 -8.45 9.58
C ASP A 269 -20.17 -6.94 9.88
N LYS A 270 -18.95 -6.44 10.15
CA LYS A 270 -18.63 -5.04 10.50
C LYS A 270 -19.12 -4.61 11.89
N THR A 271 -19.67 -5.53 12.68
CA THR A 271 -20.19 -5.26 14.02
C THR A 271 -19.31 -5.87 15.10
N LEU A 272 -19.34 -5.25 16.29
CA LEU A 272 -18.97 -5.93 17.53
C LEU A 272 -20.22 -6.32 18.30
N LYS A 273 -20.16 -7.43 19.04
CA LYS A 273 -21.24 -7.82 19.96
C LYS A 273 -20.69 -8.02 21.36
N ILE A 274 -21.46 -7.57 22.34
CA ILE A 274 -21.21 -7.79 23.76
C ILE A 274 -22.13 -8.93 24.20
N TRP A 275 -21.55 -9.91 24.88
CA TRP A 275 -22.25 -11.07 25.43
C TRP A 275 -22.04 -11.15 26.93
N ASP A 276 -23.01 -11.70 27.63
CA ASP A 276 -22.83 -12.07 29.03
C ASP A 276 -22.27 -13.51 29.09
N LEU A 277 -21.14 -13.69 29.78
CA LEU A 277 -20.45 -14.99 29.90
C LEU A 277 -21.27 -16.02 30.68
N ASN A 278 -22.10 -15.57 31.63
CA ASN A 278 -22.88 -16.47 32.48
C ASN A 278 -24.17 -16.93 31.79
N THR A 279 -24.87 -16.01 31.12
CA THR A 279 -26.13 -16.33 30.45
C THR A 279 -25.97 -16.75 28.99
N GLY A 280 -24.84 -16.39 28.36
CA GLY A 280 -24.59 -16.63 26.94
C GLY A 280 -25.50 -15.83 26.00
N LYS A 281 -26.18 -14.80 26.51
CA LYS A 281 -27.05 -13.93 25.70
C LYS A 281 -26.27 -12.75 25.13
N CYS A 282 -26.60 -12.35 23.91
CA CYS A 282 -26.10 -11.11 23.32
C CYS A 282 -26.79 -9.94 24.03
N HIS A 283 -25.99 -9.10 24.67
CA HIS A 283 -26.46 -7.92 25.39
C HIS A 283 -26.63 -6.72 24.45
N LYS A 284 -25.61 -6.43 23.61
CA LYS A 284 -25.60 -5.28 22.69
C LYS A 284 -24.86 -5.59 21.39
N THR A 285 -25.25 -4.91 20.33
CA THR A 285 -24.54 -4.86 19.04
C THR A 285 -24.00 -3.45 18.84
N LEU A 286 -22.70 -3.33 18.58
CA LEU A 286 -21.99 -2.07 18.32
C LEU A 286 -21.78 -1.94 16.82
N GLU A 287 -22.39 -0.92 16.23
CA GLU A 287 -22.32 -0.62 14.80
C GLU A 287 -21.58 0.71 14.60
N GLY A 288 -20.67 0.77 13.63
CA GLY A 288 -19.96 2.01 13.31
C GLY A 288 -18.65 1.83 12.54
N HIS A 289 -18.07 0.62 12.48
CA HIS A 289 -16.99 0.34 11.54
C HIS A 289 -17.55 0.18 10.11
N THR A 290 -16.83 0.72 9.12
CA THR A 290 -17.28 0.66 7.71
C THR A 290 -16.82 -0.61 7.00
N ASN A 291 -15.86 -1.33 7.60
CA ASN A 291 -15.26 -2.55 7.07
C ASN A 291 -15.06 -3.62 8.17
N TRP A 292 -14.55 -4.78 7.79
CA TRP A 292 -14.43 -5.97 8.65
C TRP A 292 -13.42 -5.79 9.78
N ILE A 293 -13.68 -6.46 10.89
CA ILE A 293 -12.81 -6.50 12.08
C ILE A 293 -11.91 -7.74 11.99
N TRP A 294 -10.62 -7.58 12.29
CA TRP A 294 -9.64 -8.67 12.17
C TRP A 294 -9.39 -9.45 13.47
N ASN A 295 -8.66 -10.57 13.39
CA ASN A 295 -8.57 -11.56 14.46
C ASN A 295 -7.99 -11.09 15.82
N TRP A 296 -7.11 -10.08 15.85
CA TRP A 296 -6.43 -9.62 17.08
C TRP A 296 -6.71 -8.14 17.39
N SER A 297 -7.79 -7.63 16.84
CA SER A 297 -8.04 -6.19 16.81
C SER A 297 -8.97 -5.69 17.93
N VAL A 298 -9.28 -6.51 18.94
CA VAL A 298 -10.17 -6.12 20.05
C VAL A 298 -9.47 -6.29 21.39
N ALA A 299 -9.44 -5.21 22.18
CA ALA A 299 -8.93 -5.19 23.54
C ALA A 299 -9.93 -4.51 24.49
N VAL A 300 -9.93 -4.90 25.76
CA VAL A 300 -10.74 -4.28 26.81
C VAL A 300 -9.82 -3.48 27.73
N THR A 301 -10.30 -2.33 28.22
CA THR A 301 -9.56 -1.52 29.18
C THR A 301 -9.44 -2.24 30.53
N PRO A 302 -8.35 -2.05 31.31
CA PRO A 302 -8.16 -2.73 32.59
C PRO A 302 -9.24 -2.46 33.64
N ASP A 303 -9.93 -1.32 33.54
CA ASP A 303 -11.07 -0.95 34.38
C ASP A 303 -12.40 -1.62 33.96
N GLY A 304 -12.43 -2.29 32.81
CA GLY A 304 -13.61 -2.97 32.27
C GLY A 304 -14.69 -2.03 31.73
N THR A 305 -14.43 -0.72 31.61
CA THR A 305 -15.45 0.27 31.21
C THR A 305 -15.55 0.45 29.70
N ALA A 306 -14.45 0.24 28.97
CA ALA A 306 -14.37 0.48 27.53
C ALA A 306 -13.73 -0.69 26.76
N ALA A 307 -14.08 -0.79 25.49
CA ALA A 307 -13.44 -1.69 24.53
C ALA A 307 -12.84 -0.90 23.38
N VAL A 308 -11.68 -1.31 22.90
CA VAL A 308 -10.98 -0.72 21.77
C VAL A 308 -10.99 -1.72 20.63
N SER A 309 -11.42 -1.29 19.45
CA SER A 309 -11.45 -2.12 18.24
C SER A 309 -10.68 -1.47 17.08
N GLY A 310 -9.85 -2.26 16.40
CA GLY A 310 -9.21 -1.89 15.14
C GLY A 310 -9.92 -2.55 13.95
N SER A 311 -9.92 -1.89 12.80
CA SER A 311 -10.61 -2.39 11.61
C SER A 311 -9.76 -2.25 10.33
N ILE A 312 -10.20 -2.95 9.27
CA ILE A 312 -9.66 -2.79 7.91
C ILE A 312 -9.93 -1.37 7.37
N ASP A 313 -10.91 -0.66 7.91
CA ASP A 313 -11.19 0.74 7.58
C ASP A 313 -10.11 1.75 7.99
N LYS A 314 -8.97 1.25 8.51
CA LYS A 314 -7.80 2.03 8.96
C LYS A 314 -8.08 2.88 10.20
N THR A 315 -9.21 2.65 10.87
CA THR A 315 -9.61 3.35 12.10
C THR A 315 -9.57 2.43 13.32
N ILE A 316 -9.30 3.05 14.46
CA ILE A 316 -9.45 2.43 15.78
C ILE A 316 -10.61 3.13 16.47
N LYS A 317 -11.58 2.39 17.02
CA LYS A 317 -12.70 2.96 17.76
C LYS A 317 -12.65 2.54 19.22
N VAL A 318 -13.05 3.46 20.10
CA VAL A 318 -13.22 3.22 21.53
C VAL A 318 -14.70 3.23 21.84
N TRP A 319 -15.19 2.17 22.47
CA TRP A 319 -16.59 1.92 22.76
C TRP A 319 -16.80 1.89 24.27
N ALA A 320 -17.83 2.58 24.76
CA ALA A 320 -18.28 2.39 26.13
C ALA A 320 -19.03 1.06 26.24
N LEU A 321 -18.61 0.16 27.14
CA LEU A 321 -19.23 -1.16 27.29
C LEU A 321 -20.62 -1.12 27.93
N ASP A 322 -20.93 -0.06 28.67
CA ASP A 322 -22.22 0.11 29.32
C ASP A 322 -23.26 0.74 28.40
N THR A 323 -22.92 1.82 27.68
CA THR A 323 -23.84 2.49 26.75
C THR A 323 -23.84 1.83 25.37
N GLY A 324 -22.71 1.31 24.91
CA GLY A 324 -22.51 0.80 23.55
C GLY A 324 -22.22 1.90 22.53
N GLU A 325 -21.96 3.12 22.97
CA GLU A 325 -21.66 4.25 22.10
C GLU A 325 -20.17 4.32 21.74
N CYS A 326 -19.87 4.79 20.53
CA CYS A 326 -18.51 5.07 20.08
C CYS A 326 -18.03 6.39 20.71
N LEU A 327 -17.21 6.30 21.76
CA LEU A 327 -16.64 7.44 22.46
C LEU A 327 -15.63 8.21 21.59
N ARG A 328 -14.76 7.49 20.87
CA ARG A 328 -13.68 8.08 20.08
C ARG A 328 -13.36 7.25 18.84
N THR A 329 -12.89 7.92 17.79
CA THR A 329 -12.32 7.28 16.59
C THR A 329 -10.92 7.82 16.37
N PHE A 330 -9.90 6.97 16.45
CA PHE A 330 -8.52 7.28 16.08
C PHE A 330 -8.29 6.94 14.61
N ILE A 331 -7.68 7.90 13.90
CA ILE A 331 -7.39 7.83 12.47
C ILE A 331 -5.93 8.26 12.31
N GLY A 332 -5.13 7.51 11.55
CA GLY A 332 -3.74 7.85 11.27
C GLY A 332 -2.87 6.67 10.81
N HIS A 333 -3.39 5.44 10.81
CA HIS A 333 -2.77 4.33 10.08
C HIS A 333 -3.08 4.44 8.59
N THR A 334 -2.09 4.16 7.74
CA THR A 334 -2.27 4.14 6.28
C THR A 334 -2.70 2.76 5.78
N GLY A 335 -2.49 1.72 6.60
CA GLY A 335 -2.89 0.34 6.36
C GLY A 335 -3.99 -0.17 7.30
N SER A 336 -4.46 -1.39 7.05
CA SER A 336 -5.42 -2.08 7.91
C SER A 336 -4.83 -2.42 9.28
N ILE A 337 -5.60 -2.22 10.35
CA ILE A 337 -5.18 -2.55 11.71
C ILE A 337 -5.47 -4.02 12.01
N LYS A 338 -4.47 -4.73 12.55
CA LYS A 338 -4.56 -6.18 12.81
C LYS A 338 -4.48 -6.53 14.29
N GLY A 339 -3.66 -5.81 15.04
CA GLY A 339 -3.46 -5.98 16.48
C GLY A 339 -3.76 -4.68 17.24
N VAL A 340 -4.45 -4.78 18.37
CA VAL A 340 -4.67 -3.65 19.29
C VAL A 340 -4.51 -4.13 20.73
N VAL A 341 -3.79 -3.37 21.55
CA VAL A 341 -3.59 -3.65 22.98
C VAL A 341 -3.69 -2.37 23.80
N VAL A 342 -4.18 -2.48 25.03
CA VAL A 342 -4.28 -1.38 25.99
C VAL A 342 -3.18 -1.55 27.04
N THR A 343 -2.54 -0.47 27.45
CA THR A 343 -1.54 -0.52 28.53
C THR A 343 -2.20 -0.87 29.88
N PRO A 344 -1.50 -1.55 30.79
CA PRO A 344 -2.04 -1.93 32.10
C PRO A 344 -2.52 -0.75 32.96
N ASP A 345 -2.01 0.47 32.71
CA ASP A 345 -2.45 1.70 33.37
C ASP A 345 -3.77 2.26 32.80
N GLY A 346 -4.28 1.70 31.70
CA GLY A 346 -5.51 2.15 31.02
C GLY A 346 -5.37 3.49 30.27
N LYS A 347 -4.17 4.05 30.15
CA LYS A 347 -3.97 5.40 29.60
C LYS A 347 -3.60 5.44 28.12
N LYS A 348 -3.00 4.36 27.61
CA LYS A 348 -2.50 4.29 26.22
C LYS A 348 -3.04 3.08 25.48
N VAL A 349 -3.18 3.24 24.17
CA VAL A 349 -3.45 2.16 23.23
C VAL A 349 -2.26 2.01 22.30
N VAL A 350 -1.87 0.78 22.02
CA VAL A 350 -0.88 0.47 20.99
C VAL A 350 -1.57 -0.34 19.89
N SER A 351 -1.35 0.05 18.65
CA SER A 351 -1.93 -0.60 17.48
C SER A 351 -0.85 -1.03 16.49
N GLY A 352 -1.02 -2.22 15.92
CA GLY A 352 -0.15 -2.79 14.89
C GLY A 352 -0.90 -2.90 13.58
N SER A 353 -0.27 -2.45 12.50
CA SER A 353 -0.92 -2.28 11.20
C SER A 353 -0.15 -2.95 10.06
N HIS A 354 -0.85 -3.10 8.93
CA HIS A 354 -0.28 -3.46 7.63
C HIS A 354 0.66 -2.40 7.06
N ASP A 355 0.66 -1.18 7.60
CA ASP A 355 1.66 -0.17 7.23
C ASP A 355 3.06 -0.44 7.81
N ARG A 356 3.24 -1.59 8.49
CA ARG A 356 4.49 -2.04 9.11
C ARG A 356 4.93 -1.21 10.32
N THR A 357 4.06 -0.32 10.81
CA THR A 357 4.31 0.51 11.98
C THR A 357 3.47 0.07 13.17
N LEU A 358 4.01 0.30 14.37
CA LEU A 358 3.19 0.37 15.58
C LEU A 358 2.91 1.84 15.91
N LYS A 359 1.66 2.16 16.27
CA LYS A 359 1.31 3.51 16.75
C LYS A 359 0.84 3.47 18.19
N VAL A 360 1.23 4.49 18.96
CA VAL A 360 0.84 4.69 20.35
C VAL A 360 -0.11 5.88 20.45
N TRP A 361 -1.24 5.68 21.12
CA TRP A 361 -2.33 6.63 21.25
C TRP A 361 -2.64 6.91 22.72
N SER A 362 -3.07 8.13 23.03
CA SER A 362 -3.62 8.48 24.35
C SER A 362 -5.11 8.17 24.39
N LEU A 363 -5.58 7.36 25.35
CA LEU A 363 -7.01 7.12 25.54
C LEU A 363 -7.77 8.34 26.07
N GLU A 364 -7.14 9.10 26.98
CA GLU A 364 -7.75 10.28 27.61
C GLU A 364 -8.03 11.38 26.57
N THR A 365 -7.01 11.75 25.80
CA THR A 365 -7.08 12.87 24.84
C THR A 365 -7.46 12.44 23.43
N GLY A 366 -7.33 11.15 23.11
CA GLY A 366 -7.48 10.62 21.76
C GLY A 366 -6.38 11.03 20.79
N LYS A 367 -5.27 11.57 21.29
CA LYS A 367 -4.15 12.05 20.48
C LYS A 367 -3.19 10.93 20.10
N TYR A 368 -2.62 11.07 18.92
CA TYR A 368 -1.50 10.28 18.43
C TYR A 368 -0.21 10.74 19.12
N ILE A 369 0.53 9.82 19.77
CA ILE A 369 1.71 10.14 20.58
C ILE A 369 3.00 9.76 19.85
N ALA A 370 3.07 8.55 19.30
CA ALA A 370 4.31 8.01 18.75
C ALA A 370 4.13 6.95 17.67
N SER A 371 5.10 6.87 16.74
CA SER A 371 5.27 5.79 15.76
C SER A 371 6.51 4.97 16.10
N LEU A 372 6.42 3.64 16.07
CA LEU A 372 7.56 2.73 16.17
C LEU A 372 7.72 1.99 14.85
N GLU A 373 8.86 2.22 14.20
CA GLU A 373 9.23 1.65 12.92
C GLU A 373 10.33 0.60 13.12
N GLY A 374 10.38 -0.42 12.26
CA GLY A 374 11.47 -1.40 12.26
C GLY A 374 11.08 -2.83 11.92
N HIS A 375 9.79 -3.14 11.74
CA HIS A 375 9.37 -4.39 11.09
C HIS A 375 9.45 -4.25 9.56
N ASN A 376 9.78 -5.36 8.89
CA ASN A 376 9.97 -5.37 7.43
C ASN A 376 8.67 -5.69 6.66
N ASP A 377 7.66 -6.20 7.36
CA ASP A 377 6.39 -6.62 6.78
C ASP A 377 5.24 -6.45 7.80
N ASN A 378 4.02 -6.75 7.38
CA ASN A 378 2.77 -6.53 8.12
C ASN A 378 2.83 -7.09 9.55
N ILE A 379 2.35 -6.29 10.50
CA ILE A 379 2.24 -6.68 11.91
C ILE A 379 0.87 -7.34 12.10
N TYR A 380 0.84 -8.51 12.77
CA TYR A 380 -0.39 -9.28 12.97
C TYR A 380 -0.98 -9.13 14.36
N ASP A 381 -0.15 -9.21 15.40
CA ASP A 381 -0.58 -9.23 16.80
C ASP A 381 0.43 -8.52 17.70
N LEU A 382 -0.04 -8.07 18.86
CA LEU A 382 0.70 -7.32 19.85
C LEU A 382 0.45 -7.88 21.25
N ALA A 383 1.45 -7.85 22.11
CA ALA A 383 1.30 -8.12 23.53
C ALA A 383 2.07 -7.09 24.36
N ILE A 384 1.55 -6.73 25.53
CA ILE A 384 2.23 -5.82 26.48
C ILE A 384 2.63 -6.62 27.71
N THR A 385 3.81 -6.33 28.24
CA THR A 385 4.25 -6.91 29.51
C THR A 385 3.40 -6.40 30.68
N PRO A 386 3.15 -7.20 31.73
CA PRO A 386 2.33 -6.80 32.87
C PRO A 386 2.81 -5.52 33.59
N ASP A 387 4.10 -5.20 33.51
CA ASP A 387 4.68 -3.96 34.05
C ASP A 387 4.39 -2.71 33.20
N GLY A 388 3.79 -2.88 32.02
CA GLY A 388 3.48 -1.82 31.07
C GLY A 388 4.69 -1.16 30.42
N LYS A 389 5.90 -1.70 30.60
CA LYS A 389 7.14 -1.09 30.08
C LYS A 389 7.51 -1.60 28.69
N ARG A 390 7.13 -2.81 28.32
CA ARG A 390 7.55 -3.42 27.04
C ARG A 390 6.36 -3.82 26.18
N ILE A 391 6.51 -3.64 24.87
CA ILE A 391 5.58 -4.14 23.85
C ILE A 391 6.31 -5.25 23.10
N LEU A 392 5.62 -6.33 22.80
CA LEU A 392 6.07 -7.33 21.86
C LEU A 392 5.16 -7.31 20.63
N SER A 393 5.77 -7.40 19.46
CA SER A 393 5.05 -7.44 18.19
C SER A 393 5.49 -8.63 17.37
N CYS A 394 4.54 -9.18 16.61
CA CYS A 394 4.81 -10.27 15.67
C CYS A 394 4.41 -9.88 14.26
N SER A 395 5.23 -10.28 13.28
CA SER A 395 5.08 -9.86 11.89
C SER A 395 5.16 -11.02 10.90
N LYS A 396 4.68 -10.75 9.68
CA LYS A 396 4.86 -11.58 8.49
C LYS A 396 6.35 -11.78 8.13
N ASP A 397 7.22 -10.89 8.59
CA ASP A 397 8.69 -10.97 8.42
C ASP A 397 9.34 -12.16 9.14
N ARG A 398 8.55 -12.97 9.88
CA ARG A 398 8.95 -14.17 10.64
C ARG A 398 9.71 -13.86 11.93
N THR A 399 9.76 -12.58 12.31
CA THR A 399 10.41 -12.10 13.53
C THR A 399 9.39 -11.69 14.57
N LEU A 400 9.84 -11.69 15.82
CA LEU A 400 9.17 -10.97 16.90
C LEU A 400 10.11 -9.87 17.39
N LYS A 401 9.59 -8.68 17.67
CA LYS A 401 10.39 -7.58 18.20
C LYS A 401 9.88 -7.18 19.58
N VAL A 402 10.82 -6.85 20.46
CA VAL A 402 10.56 -6.35 21.81
C VAL A 402 10.91 -4.87 21.84
N TRP A 403 9.95 -4.04 22.21
CA TRP A 403 10.05 -2.59 22.23
C TRP A 403 9.93 -2.07 23.65
N ASP A 404 10.63 -1.00 23.98
CA ASP A 404 10.34 -0.21 25.18
C ASP A 404 9.26 0.86 24.88
N VAL A 405 8.24 0.93 25.72
CA VAL A 405 7.09 1.85 25.57
C VAL A 405 7.51 3.31 25.75
N LYS A 406 8.49 3.58 26.62
CA LYS A 406 8.92 4.96 26.90
C LYS A 406 9.85 5.48 25.83
N SER A 407 10.85 4.68 25.46
CA SER A 407 11.88 5.09 24.53
C SER A 407 11.55 4.76 23.06
N GLY A 408 10.59 3.88 22.81
CA GLY A 408 10.30 3.36 21.48
C GLY A 408 11.41 2.48 20.89
N GLN A 409 12.45 2.15 21.67
CA GLN A 409 13.59 1.41 21.17
C GLN A 409 13.27 -0.07 20.98
N CYS A 410 13.75 -0.65 19.88
CA CYS A 410 13.74 -2.10 19.68
C CYS A 410 14.86 -2.72 20.52
N LEU A 411 14.49 -3.27 21.68
CA LEU A 411 15.40 -3.91 22.63
C LEU A 411 15.95 -5.26 22.11
N ALA A 412 15.13 -6.00 21.36
CA ALA A 412 15.52 -7.30 20.81
C ALA A 412 14.71 -7.67 19.57
N THR A 413 15.36 -8.36 18.63
CA THR A 413 14.71 -9.08 17.53
C THR A 413 14.87 -10.58 17.77
N LEU A 414 13.75 -11.29 17.91
CA LEU A 414 13.67 -12.73 18.13
C LEU A 414 13.40 -13.42 16.79
N GLU A 415 14.40 -14.14 16.29
CA GLU A 415 14.31 -14.89 15.04
C GLU A 415 14.25 -16.40 15.28
N GLY A 416 13.49 -17.10 14.44
CA GLY A 416 13.54 -18.56 14.42
C GLY A 416 12.38 -19.26 13.74
N HIS A 417 11.21 -18.62 13.62
CA HIS A 417 10.08 -19.19 12.88
C HIS A 417 10.38 -19.28 11.38
N THR A 418 9.83 -20.31 10.71
CA THR A 418 10.07 -20.53 9.27
C THR A 418 9.04 -19.83 8.38
N ARG A 419 7.89 -19.45 8.97
CA ARG A 419 6.78 -18.73 8.31
C ARG A 419 6.29 -17.57 9.20
N ALA A 420 5.30 -16.83 8.72
CA ALA A 420 4.73 -15.68 9.41
C ALA A 420 4.23 -16.00 10.82
N VAL A 421 4.51 -15.10 11.76
CA VAL A 421 4.08 -15.23 13.16
C VAL A 421 2.72 -14.53 13.30
N LEU A 422 1.69 -15.27 13.71
CA LEU A 422 0.31 -14.81 13.68
C LEU A 422 -0.19 -14.32 15.03
N GLY A 423 0.27 -14.91 16.12
CA GLY A 423 -0.21 -14.60 17.47
C GLY A 423 0.89 -14.60 18.49
N ILE A 424 0.75 -13.76 19.50
CA ILE A 424 1.73 -13.59 20.57
C ILE A 424 1.06 -13.37 21.92
N THR A 425 1.64 -13.92 22.98
CA THR A 425 1.17 -13.68 24.34
C THR A 425 2.34 -13.69 25.33
N VAL A 426 2.19 -12.99 26.44
CA VAL A 426 3.21 -12.87 27.50
C VAL A 426 2.69 -13.53 28.76
N THR A 427 3.56 -14.21 29.50
CA THR A 427 3.19 -14.80 30.78
C THR A 427 2.89 -13.72 31.83
N PRO A 428 2.00 -13.98 32.81
CA PRO A 428 1.67 -13.01 33.86
C PRO A 428 2.85 -12.53 34.72
N ASP A 429 3.97 -13.28 34.74
CA ASP A 429 5.21 -12.88 35.41
C ASP A 429 6.10 -11.95 34.56
N GLY A 430 5.75 -11.73 33.28
CA GLY A 430 6.50 -10.92 32.33
C GLY A 430 7.81 -11.55 31.83
N LYS A 431 8.12 -12.79 32.23
CA LYS A 431 9.44 -13.41 31.96
C LYS A 431 9.48 -14.25 30.67
N LYS A 432 8.33 -14.71 30.17
CA LYS A 432 8.25 -15.54 28.98
C LYS A 432 7.27 -14.98 27.97
N ALA A 433 7.60 -15.13 26.69
CA ALA A 433 6.68 -14.86 25.59
C ALA A 433 6.41 -16.15 24.83
N ILE A 434 5.18 -16.31 24.33
CA ILE A 434 4.78 -17.45 23.52
C ILE A 434 4.27 -16.95 22.18
N SER A 435 4.79 -17.52 21.09
CA SER A 435 4.43 -17.16 19.73
C SER A 435 3.83 -18.34 18.97
N GLY A 436 2.78 -18.08 18.20
CA GLY A 436 2.16 -19.01 17.27
C GLY A 436 2.43 -18.60 15.83
N SER A 437 2.79 -19.57 14.99
CA SER A 437 3.18 -19.33 13.59
C SER A 437 2.36 -20.13 12.59
N GLN A 438 2.37 -19.65 11.34
CA GLN A 438 1.86 -20.37 10.18
C GLN A 438 2.55 -21.71 9.93
N ASP A 439 3.75 -21.92 10.47
CA ASP A 439 4.49 -23.19 10.40
C ASP A 439 3.88 -24.32 11.25
N GLY A 440 2.78 -24.05 11.98
CA GLY A 440 2.10 -25.02 12.84
C GLY A 440 2.80 -25.24 14.18
N THR A 441 3.84 -24.46 14.48
CA THR A 441 4.61 -24.54 15.72
C THR A 441 4.29 -23.39 16.67
N LEU A 442 4.43 -23.69 17.95
CA LEU A 442 4.42 -22.72 19.04
C LEU A 442 5.84 -22.61 19.58
N ARG A 443 6.32 -21.40 19.85
CA ARG A 443 7.62 -21.18 20.47
C ARG A 443 7.50 -20.42 21.77
N VAL A 444 8.26 -20.86 22.78
CA VAL A 444 8.38 -20.16 24.07
C VAL A 444 9.76 -19.52 24.15
N TRP A 445 9.75 -18.21 24.40
CA TRP A 445 10.92 -17.34 24.49
C TRP A 445 11.12 -16.90 25.93
N GLU A 446 12.36 -16.98 26.43
CA GLU A 446 12.74 -16.34 27.70
C GLU A 446 13.09 -14.89 27.41
N LEU A 447 12.38 -13.94 28.04
CA LEU A 447 12.67 -12.52 27.92
C LEU A 447 13.75 -12.16 28.94
N PRO A 448 14.94 -11.68 28.52
CA PRO A 448 15.97 -11.29 29.47
C PRO A 448 15.56 -10.04 30.27
N ASP A 449 16.18 -9.87 31.45
CA ASP A 449 16.12 -8.61 32.19
C ASP A 449 17.02 -7.60 31.48
N PHE A 450 16.45 -6.79 30.57
CA PHE A 450 17.15 -5.73 29.84
C PHE A 450 17.62 -4.55 30.73
N ALA A 451 17.70 -4.74 32.05
CA ALA A 451 18.21 -3.75 33.01
C ALA A 451 19.74 -3.62 33.01
N VAL A 452 20.45 -4.55 32.36
CA VAL A 452 21.92 -4.60 32.35
C VAL A 452 22.44 -4.39 30.92
N GLY A 453 22.87 -3.16 30.63
CA GLY A 453 23.86 -2.82 29.59
C GLY A 453 23.88 -3.65 28.31
N ILE A 454 22.72 -3.84 27.67
CA ILE A 454 22.66 -4.40 26.31
C ILE A 454 22.86 -3.23 25.35
N GLU A 455 23.80 -3.35 24.41
CA GLU A 455 23.89 -2.47 23.24
C GLU A 455 22.59 -2.64 22.45
N ALA A 456 21.59 -1.81 22.78
CA ALA A 456 20.35 -1.69 22.03
C ALA A 456 20.71 -1.33 20.59
N VAL A 457 19.92 -1.82 19.62
CA VAL A 457 20.02 -1.33 18.24
C VAL A 457 19.91 0.19 18.32
N GLU A 458 20.95 0.90 17.90
CA GLU A 458 20.93 2.35 17.98
C GLU A 458 19.72 2.84 17.17
N THR A 459 18.83 3.56 17.86
CA THR A 459 17.59 4.06 17.30
C THR A 459 17.71 5.56 17.13
N ALA A 460 17.37 6.05 15.95
CA ALA A 460 17.13 7.47 15.78
C ALA A 460 15.70 7.79 16.22
N ARG A 461 15.52 8.94 16.86
CA ARG A 461 14.19 9.53 17.08
C ARG A 461 14.09 10.79 16.28
N TYR A 462 13.00 10.93 15.54
CA TYR A 462 12.72 12.15 14.82
C TYR A 462 11.27 12.58 14.96
N THR A 463 11.02 13.88 14.85
CA THR A 463 9.68 14.48 14.78
C THR A 463 9.56 15.21 13.45
N ASN A 464 8.52 14.88 12.68
CA ASN A 464 8.23 15.54 11.42
C ASN A 464 7.22 16.67 11.64
N ALA A 465 7.55 17.86 11.14
CA ALA A 465 6.62 18.97 11.04
C ALA A 465 6.32 19.28 9.58
N LYS A 466 5.04 19.23 9.21
CA LYS A 466 4.56 19.62 7.89
C LYS A 466 4.24 21.11 7.90
N VAL A 467 5.01 21.89 7.15
CA VAL A 467 4.81 23.32 6.94
C VAL A 467 4.24 23.51 5.55
N VAL A 468 3.12 24.20 5.44
CA VAL A 468 2.43 24.39 4.18
C VAL A 468 2.52 25.86 3.77
N LEU A 469 2.99 26.10 2.55
CA LEU A 469 3.12 27.41 1.93
C LEU A 469 1.96 27.63 0.95
N VAL A 470 1.10 28.60 1.25
CA VAL A 470 -0.12 28.84 0.50
C VAL A 470 -0.26 30.32 0.19
N GLY A 471 -0.74 30.63 -1.00
CA GLY A 471 -0.98 32.00 -1.44
C GLY A 471 -1.37 32.03 -2.89
N GLU A 472 -1.77 33.20 -3.37
CA GLU A 472 -2.27 33.35 -4.74
C GLU A 472 -1.21 33.07 -5.82
N SER A 473 -1.64 32.94 -7.07
CA SER A 473 -0.70 32.88 -8.19
C SER A 473 0.07 34.20 -8.30
N GLY A 474 1.38 34.12 -8.55
CA GLY A 474 2.24 35.29 -8.75
C GLY A 474 2.83 35.93 -7.47
N VAL A 475 2.47 35.49 -6.26
CA VAL A 475 2.99 36.09 -5.00
C VAL A 475 4.44 35.69 -4.65
N GLY A 476 5.16 34.99 -5.53
CA GLY A 476 6.57 34.61 -5.34
C GLY A 476 6.82 33.42 -4.41
N LYS A 477 5.85 32.51 -4.21
CA LYS A 477 5.95 31.35 -3.30
C LYS A 477 7.13 30.43 -3.60
N THR A 478 7.26 29.97 -4.84
CA THR A 478 8.31 29.01 -5.22
C THR A 478 9.70 29.63 -5.11
N GLY A 479 9.87 30.90 -5.52
CA GLY A 479 11.10 31.63 -5.28
C GLY A 479 11.45 31.77 -3.78
N LEU A 480 10.45 31.96 -2.92
CA LEU A 480 10.63 31.96 -1.46
C LEU A 480 10.98 30.56 -0.93
N ALA A 481 10.32 29.51 -1.42
CA ALA A 481 10.58 28.12 -1.02
C ALA A 481 12.00 27.68 -1.37
N ILE A 482 12.45 27.92 -2.61
CA ILE A 482 13.83 27.67 -3.07
C ILE A 482 14.83 28.43 -2.18
N ARG A 483 14.55 29.71 -1.89
CA ARG A 483 15.43 30.51 -1.03
C ARG A 483 15.49 29.98 0.41
N LEU A 484 14.38 29.49 0.96
CA LEU A 484 14.35 28.91 2.30
C LEU A 484 15.06 27.55 2.35
N ALA A 485 14.88 26.70 1.35
CA ALA A 485 15.45 25.36 1.32
C ALA A 485 16.94 25.34 0.95
N GLU A 486 17.32 26.00 -0.14
CA GLU A 486 18.64 25.84 -0.77
C GLU A 486 19.51 27.11 -0.67
N ASN A 487 19.00 28.18 -0.05
CA ASN A 487 19.68 29.47 0.05
C ASN A 487 20.14 30.03 -1.32
N ARG A 488 19.46 29.67 -2.42
CA ARG A 488 19.65 30.24 -3.77
C ARG A 488 18.42 31.01 -4.23
N TRP A 489 18.56 31.81 -5.28
CA TRP A 489 17.42 32.47 -5.93
C TRP A 489 17.43 32.17 -7.42
N GLU A 490 16.28 31.79 -7.94
CA GLU A 490 16.04 31.60 -9.36
C GLU A 490 14.77 32.30 -9.80
N LYS A 491 14.75 32.68 -11.08
CA LYS A 491 13.56 33.25 -11.69
C LYS A 491 12.57 32.12 -11.95
N THR A 492 11.53 32.06 -11.13
CA THR A 492 10.45 31.08 -11.25
C THR A 492 9.23 31.71 -11.88
N ASP A 493 8.60 31.02 -12.82
CA ASP A 493 7.24 31.34 -13.26
C ASP A 493 6.20 30.88 -12.21
N SER A 494 4.90 31.00 -12.52
CA SER A 494 3.87 30.58 -11.57
C SER A 494 3.98 29.09 -11.26
N THR A 495 3.99 28.73 -9.97
CA THR A 495 4.00 27.33 -9.51
C THR A 495 2.91 26.52 -10.20
N HIS A 496 3.28 25.38 -10.78
CA HIS A 496 2.37 24.36 -11.26
C HIS A 496 2.43 23.18 -10.27
N GLY A 497 1.27 22.69 -9.82
CA GLY A 497 1.20 21.57 -8.89
C GLY A 497 1.68 21.89 -7.46
N MET A 498 2.39 20.94 -6.89
CA MET A 498 2.85 20.94 -5.51
C MET A 498 4.32 20.54 -5.51
N THR A 499 5.18 21.26 -4.79
CA THR A 499 6.58 20.86 -4.58
C THR A 499 6.87 20.71 -3.09
N VAL A 500 7.73 19.75 -2.73
CA VAL A 500 8.03 19.44 -1.33
C VAL A 500 9.54 19.54 -1.10
N TRP A 501 9.93 20.37 -0.14
CA TRP A 501 11.31 20.68 0.20
C TRP A 501 11.62 20.30 1.65
N GLN A 502 12.82 19.82 1.91
CA GLN A 502 13.31 19.68 3.29
C GLN A 502 13.92 21.01 3.75
N LEU A 503 13.53 21.49 4.93
CA LEU A 503 14.06 22.72 5.53
C LEU A 503 15.04 22.41 6.65
N GLY A 504 16.28 22.90 6.50
CA GLY A 504 17.21 23.05 7.63
C GLY A 504 16.89 24.33 8.40
N LEU A 505 16.50 24.20 9.69
CA LEU A 505 16.27 25.36 10.57
C LEU A 505 17.40 25.49 11.63
N PRO A 506 17.74 26.73 12.03
CA PRO A 506 18.78 26.97 13.03
C PRO A 506 18.39 26.43 14.42
N GLY A 507 19.38 25.88 15.14
CA GLY A 507 19.23 25.40 16.53
C GLY A 507 18.68 23.98 16.73
N MET A 508 18.43 23.24 15.64
CA MET A 508 17.89 21.87 15.69
C MET A 508 18.86 20.79 16.17
N GLU A 509 20.17 21.02 16.08
CA GLU A 509 21.21 20.00 16.39
C GLU A 509 21.37 19.69 17.89
N THR A 510 20.79 20.52 18.77
CA THR A 510 21.01 20.42 20.23
C THR A 510 19.99 19.56 20.98
N SER A 511 18.93 19.08 20.32
CA SER A 511 17.93 18.21 20.94
C SER A 511 18.25 16.72 20.79
N PRO A 512 17.94 15.87 21.80
CA PRO A 512 18.11 14.41 21.71
C PRO A 512 17.14 13.73 20.71
N MET A 513 16.33 14.52 19.99
CA MET A 513 15.44 14.09 18.92
C MET A 513 15.74 14.95 17.70
N ASP A 514 15.86 14.32 16.55
CA ASP A 514 16.00 15.02 15.27
C ASP A 514 14.68 15.69 14.90
N ARG A 515 14.73 16.94 14.48
CA ARG A 515 13.55 17.68 14.05
C ARG A 515 13.63 17.88 12.56
N GLU A 516 12.71 17.26 11.84
CA GLU A 516 12.61 17.40 10.39
C GLU A 516 11.43 18.29 10.04
N VAL A 517 11.67 19.23 9.12
CA VAL A 517 10.64 20.15 8.64
C VAL A 517 10.51 19.99 7.13
N TRP A 518 9.30 19.71 6.69
CA TRP A 518 8.96 19.55 5.28
C TRP A 518 8.10 20.72 4.85
N LEU A 519 8.58 21.52 3.90
CA LEU A 519 7.88 22.65 3.31
C LEU A 519 7.16 22.22 2.04
N TRP A 520 5.83 22.32 2.06
CA TRP A 520 4.95 21.98 0.96
C TRP A 520 4.52 23.27 0.26
N ASP A 521 5.07 23.56 -0.91
CA ASP A 521 4.68 24.69 -1.76
C ASP A 521 3.53 24.28 -2.68
N PHE A 522 2.37 24.86 -2.42
CA PHE A 522 1.16 24.62 -3.19
C PHE A 522 0.96 25.72 -4.24
N ALA A 523 0.71 25.33 -5.50
CA ALA A 523 0.28 26.26 -6.53
C ALA A 523 -0.98 27.04 -6.14
N GLY A 524 -0.95 28.33 -6.47
CA GLY A 524 -2.01 29.29 -6.14
C GLY A 524 -3.18 29.30 -7.13
N GLN A 525 -3.09 28.52 -8.21
CA GLN A 525 -4.10 28.49 -9.26
C GLN A 525 -5.36 27.73 -8.80
N PRO A 526 -6.56 28.14 -9.25
CA PRO A 526 -7.81 27.49 -8.86
C PRO A 526 -7.86 26.00 -9.14
N ASP A 527 -7.23 25.59 -10.23
CA ASP A 527 -7.28 24.22 -10.77
C ASP A 527 -6.63 23.18 -9.83
N TYR A 528 -5.70 23.58 -8.96
CA TYR A 528 -5.03 22.67 -8.03
C TYR A 528 -5.64 22.64 -6.64
N ARG A 529 -6.61 23.51 -6.34
CA ARG A 529 -7.19 23.65 -4.99
C ARG A 529 -7.72 22.32 -4.46
N LEU A 530 -8.37 21.53 -5.32
CA LEU A 530 -8.92 20.22 -4.99
C LEU A 530 -7.82 19.21 -4.61
N ILE A 531 -6.74 19.19 -5.40
CA ILE A 531 -5.63 18.25 -5.20
C ILE A 531 -4.89 18.63 -3.91
N HIS A 532 -4.61 19.92 -3.70
CA HIS A 532 -3.85 20.39 -2.53
C HIS A 532 -4.55 20.13 -1.21
N GLN A 533 -5.88 20.22 -1.16
CA GLN A 533 -6.64 19.97 0.06
C GLN A 533 -6.44 18.53 0.59
N LEU A 534 -6.24 17.55 -0.30
CA LEU A 534 -5.93 16.17 0.08
C LEU A 534 -4.59 16.04 0.82
N TYR A 535 -3.68 16.99 0.58
CA TYR A 535 -2.36 17.06 1.19
C TYR A 535 -2.27 18.17 2.25
N MET A 536 -3.37 18.80 2.65
CA MET A 536 -3.40 19.77 3.75
C MET A 536 -3.66 19.12 5.11
N ASP A 537 -3.77 17.80 5.17
CA ASP A 537 -3.86 17.04 6.40
C ASP A 537 -2.58 17.14 7.24
N GLU A 538 -2.73 17.01 8.56
CA GLU A 538 -1.62 17.00 9.54
C GLU A 538 -0.67 18.21 9.47
N THR A 539 -1.14 19.36 8.98
CA THR A 539 -0.34 20.59 8.93
C THR A 539 -0.03 21.10 10.34
N ALA A 540 1.26 21.33 10.60
CA ALA A 540 1.74 21.88 11.86
C ALA A 540 1.72 23.41 11.85
N LEU A 541 2.07 24.00 10.70
CA LEU A 541 2.16 25.46 10.50
C LEU A 541 1.77 25.80 9.05
N ALA A 542 0.92 26.79 8.87
CA ALA A 542 0.57 27.35 7.57
C ALA A 542 1.19 28.74 7.39
N LEU A 543 1.97 28.90 6.32
CA LEU A 543 2.55 30.15 5.86
C LEU A 543 1.64 30.74 4.79
N MET A 544 0.91 31.79 5.14
CA MET A 544 -0.02 32.48 4.25
C MET A 544 0.72 33.62 3.55
N VAL A 545 1.03 33.44 2.28
CA VAL A 545 1.81 34.37 1.46
C VAL A 545 0.89 35.34 0.73
N ILE A 546 1.10 36.63 0.98
CA ILE A 546 0.38 37.73 0.32
C ILE A 546 1.33 38.54 -0.55
N ASP A 547 0.79 39.10 -1.64
CA ASP A 547 1.46 40.15 -2.40
C ASP A 547 1.07 41.53 -1.82
N PRO A 548 1.99 42.22 -1.13
CA PRO A 548 1.68 43.48 -0.47
C PRO A 548 1.59 44.68 -1.43
N GLN A 549 1.74 44.49 -2.75
CA GLN A 549 1.65 45.57 -3.75
C GLN A 549 0.27 45.68 -4.41
N ARG A 550 -0.59 44.66 -4.26
CA ARG A 550 -1.97 44.72 -4.78
C ARG A 550 -2.85 45.67 -3.98
N ASP A 551 -3.86 46.22 -4.64
CA ASP A 551 -4.84 47.13 -4.04
C ASP A 551 -5.59 46.48 -2.86
N ASN A 552 -5.93 45.20 -2.97
CA ASN A 552 -6.50 44.38 -1.89
C ASN A 552 -5.73 43.06 -1.72
N PRO A 553 -4.76 42.99 -0.80
CA PRO A 553 -3.94 41.78 -0.60
C PRO A 553 -4.64 40.65 0.18
N PHE A 554 -5.88 40.86 0.65
CA PHE A 554 -6.60 39.92 1.53
C PHE A 554 -7.76 39.16 0.86
N ASP A 555 -8.18 39.54 -0.34
CA ASP A 555 -9.47 39.12 -0.91
C ASP A 555 -9.61 37.59 -1.06
N ASN A 556 -8.54 36.86 -1.36
CA ASN A 556 -8.58 35.39 -1.52
C ASN A 556 -7.95 34.58 -0.38
N LEU A 557 -7.43 35.22 0.68
CA LEU A 557 -6.88 34.50 1.84
C LEU A 557 -7.95 33.68 2.57
N GLY A 558 -9.18 34.21 2.63
CA GLY A 558 -10.30 33.54 3.28
C GLY A 558 -10.66 32.18 2.67
N HIS A 559 -10.38 31.96 1.39
CA HIS A 559 -10.57 30.65 0.76
C HIS A 559 -9.56 29.63 1.31
N TRP A 560 -8.28 29.99 1.38
CA TRP A 560 -7.24 29.10 1.88
C TRP A 560 -7.37 28.84 3.39
N GLU A 561 -7.81 29.84 4.16
CA GLU A 561 -8.19 29.65 5.57
C GLU A 561 -9.29 28.59 5.71
N LYS A 562 -10.36 28.67 4.90
CA LYS A 562 -11.44 27.67 4.88
C LYS A 562 -10.98 26.29 4.40
N ALA A 563 -10.12 26.23 3.40
CA ALA A 563 -9.54 24.99 2.89
C ALA A 563 -8.70 24.29 3.98
N LEU A 564 -7.91 25.06 4.73
CA LEU A 564 -7.15 24.59 5.88
C LEU A 564 -8.08 24.13 7.02
N GLU A 565 -9.10 24.92 7.38
CA GLU A 565 -10.05 24.55 8.45
C GLU A 565 -10.89 23.31 8.12
N SER A 566 -11.16 23.07 6.84
CA SER A 566 -11.89 21.88 6.41
C SER A 566 -11.00 20.65 6.28
N ALA A 567 -9.71 20.81 5.98
CA ALA A 567 -8.76 19.71 5.83
C ALA A 567 -8.13 19.27 7.16
N VAL A 568 -7.86 20.20 8.08
CA VAL A 568 -7.11 19.94 9.30
C VAL A 568 -8.05 19.65 10.47
N LYS A 569 -7.77 18.57 11.21
CA LYS A 569 -8.55 18.17 12.40
C LYS A 569 -8.24 19.02 13.64
N HIS A 570 -7.16 19.77 13.61
CA HIS A 570 -6.65 20.63 14.67
C HIS A 570 -6.35 22.00 14.08
N ASP A 571 -6.48 23.06 14.86
CA ASP A 571 -6.15 24.40 14.35
C ASP A 571 -4.62 24.52 14.23
N PRO A 572 -4.06 24.63 13.01
CA PRO A 572 -2.63 24.76 12.82
C PRO A 572 -2.18 26.18 13.21
N ALA A 573 -0.92 26.35 13.58
CA ALA A 573 -0.35 27.68 13.72
C ALA A 573 -0.39 28.39 12.35
N ARG A 574 -0.69 29.70 12.32
CA ARG A 574 -0.78 30.49 11.08
C ARG A 574 0.17 31.67 11.16
N LEU A 575 1.02 31.84 10.16
CA LEU A 575 1.88 33.02 10.00
C LEU A 575 1.55 33.74 8.69
N LEU A 576 1.48 35.06 8.75
CA LEU A 576 1.27 35.89 7.57
C LEU A 576 2.62 36.36 7.02
N VAL A 577 2.89 36.06 5.76
CA VAL A 577 4.17 36.36 5.10
C VAL A 577 3.90 37.28 3.91
N ALA A 578 4.54 38.44 3.86
CA ALA A 578 4.59 39.23 2.63
C ALA A 578 5.70 38.67 1.73
N GLY A 579 5.30 38.00 0.65
CA GLY A 579 6.20 37.44 -0.35
C GLY A 579 6.55 38.49 -1.40
N ARG A 580 7.83 38.81 -1.56
CA ARG A 580 8.30 39.79 -2.56
C ARG A 580 9.42 39.25 -3.42
N CYS A 581 9.38 39.59 -4.70
CA CYS A 581 10.51 39.41 -5.61
C CYS A 581 11.59 40.47 -5.39
N ASP A 582 11.20 41.75 -5.14
CA ASP A 582 12.10 42.90 -4.96
C ASP A 582 11.59 43.85 -3.84
N ARG A 583 12.46 44.74 -3.33
CA ARG A 583 12.18 45.66 -2.20
C ARG A 583 11.32 46.88 -2.57
N GLY A 584 10.16 46.68 -3.20
CA GLY A 584 9.16 47.75 -3.42
C GLY A 584 8.42 48.12 -2.11
N GLY A 585 7.79 49.30 -2.07
CA GLY A 585 7.03 49.79 -0.90
C GLY A 585 5.84 48.90 -0.49
N ILE A 586 5.48 48.89 0.79
CA ILE A 586 4.23 48.26 1.28
C ILE A 586 3.11 49.28 1.06
N THR A 587 2.04 48.95 0.33
CA THR A 587 0.88 49.85 0.15
C THR A 587 -0.05 49.87 1.37
N VAL A 588 -0.01 48.83 2.21
CA VAL A 588 -0.85 48.67 3.42
C VAL A 588 -0.12 49.09 4.71
N SER A 589 -0.80 49.83 5.60
CA SER A 589 -0.22 50.23 6.90
C SER A 589 0.00 49.03 7.83
N LYS A 590 1.08 49.07 8.62
CA LYS A 590 1.42 48.02 9.62
C LYS A 590 0.33 47.82 10.67
N ASP A 591 -0.44 48.86 10.99
CA ASP A 591 -1.55 48.76 11.96
C ASP A 591 -2.75 47.99 11.40
N LYS A 592 -3.06 48.15 10.10
CA LYS A 592 -4.11 47.38 9.43
C LYS A 592 -3.75 45.90 9.34
N LEU A 593 -2.47 45.57 9.12
CA LEU A 593 -1.95 44.20 9.15
C LEU A 593 -2.06 43.57 10.55
N LYS A 594 -1.68 44.29 11.61
CA LYS A 594 -1.83 43.81 12.99
C LYS A 594 -3.29 43.59 13.39
N GLN A 595 -4.19 44.49 12.99
CA GLN A 595 -5.63 44.32 13.21
C GLN A 595 -6.17 43.08 12.48
N TYR A 596 -5.74 42.85 11.24
CA TYR A 596 -6.12 41.65 10.48
C TYR A 596 -5.60 40.37 11.15
N CYS A 597 -4.34 40.35 11.58
CA CYS A 597 -3.75 39.20 12.29
C CYS A 597 -4.53 38.86 13.57
N ASN A 598 -4.84 39.87 14.38
CA ASN A 598 -5.58 39.68 15.64
C ASN A 598 -7.03 39.23 15.41
N ALA A 599 -7.70 39.72 14.36
CA ALA A 599 -9.08 39.35 14.05
C ALA A 599 -9.23 37.91 13.55
N ARG A 600 -8.18 37.35 12.94
CA ARG A 600 -8.21 36.02 12.28
C ARG A 600 -7.29 34.98 12.94
N GLY A 601 -6.66 35.32 14.07
CA GLY A 601 -5.84 34.38 14.86
C GLY A 601 -4.45 34.08 14.30
N TYR A 602 -3.87 34.98 13.50
CA TYR A 602 -2.49 34.83 13.03
C TYR A 602 -1.49 35.10 14.16
N SER A 603 -0.46 34.27 14.27
CA SER A 603 0.53 34.35 15.34
C SER A 603 1.48 35.53 15.19
N ASP A 604 1.92 35.83 13.97
CA ASP A 604 2.78 36.98 13.66
C ASP A 604 2.76 37.32 12.14
N PHE A 605 3.40 38.45 11.79
CA PHE A 605 3.60 38.93 10.42
C PHE A 605 5.08 39.20 10.12
N ILE A 606 5.54 38.76 8.94
CA ILE A 606 6.91 39.02 8.47
C ILE A 606 6.96 39.44 7.01
N ASP A 607 7.91 40.32 6.70
CA ASP A 607 8.20 40.83 5.36
C ASP A 607 9.46 40.15 4.82
N THR A 608 9.36 39.56 3.64
CA THR A 608 10.43 38.74 3.03
C THR A 608 10.69 39.14 1.60
N ALA A 609 11.96 39.08 1.18
CA ALA A 609 12.36 39.30 -0.21
C ALA A 609 13.19 38.11 -0.71
N ALA A 610 12.65 37.36 -1.67
CA ALA A 610 13.28 36.13 -2.16
C ALA A 610 14.64 36.39 -2.85
N LYS A 611 14.75 37.51 -3.59
CA LYS A 611 15.96 37.86 -4.36
C LYS A 611 17.09 38.44 -3.52
N THR A 612 16.78 39.31 -2.54
CA THR A 612 17.81 39.88 -1.64
C THR A 612 18.09 38.96 -0.45
N GLY A 613 17.17 38.05 -0.12
CA GLY A 613 17.24 37.18 1.05
C GLY A 613 16.89 37.88 2.37
N ASP A 614 16.46 39.14 2.32
CA ASP A 614 16.06 39.89 3.51
C ASP A 614 14.84 39.23 4.17
N GLY A 615 14.91 39.04 5.50
CA GLY A 615 13.80 38.49 6.29
C GLY A 615 13.66 36.96 6.23
N CYS A 616 14.33 36.26 5.31
CA CYS A 616 14.24 34.80 5.18
C CYS A 616 14.84 34.05 6.39
N GLU A 617 15.97 34.50 6.93
CA GLU A 617 16.58 33.87 8.11
C GLU A 617 15.70 34.04 9.35
N LYS A 618 15.14 35.24 9.53
CA LYS A 618 14.18 35.52 10.60
C LYS A 618 12.89 34.71 10.40
N LEU A 619 12.46 34.46 9.15
CA LEU A 619 11.33 33.56 8.87
C LEU A 619 11.65 32.13 9.30
N LYS A 620 12.87 31.62 9.08
CA LYS A 620 13.29 30.29 9.58
C LYS A 620 13.22 30.19 11.10
N GLU A 621 13.70 31.22 11.82
CA GLU A 621 13.60 31.30 13.28
C GLU A 621 12.14 31.29 13.76
N MET A 622 11.28 32.09 13.11
CA MET A 622 9.84 32.16 13.43
C MET A 622 9.13 30.83 13.15
N ILE A 623 9.45 30.16 12.04
CA ILE A 623 8.93 28.81 11.74
C ILE A 623 9.33 27.85 12.87
N ALA A 624 10.60 27.82 13.27
CA ALA A 624 11.09 26.93 14.33
C ALA A 624 10.39 27.19 15.67
N TYR A 625 10.11 28.46 16.00
CA TYR A 625 9.47 28.87 17.25
C TYR A 625 7.97 28.57 17.30
N HIS A 626 7.23 28.79 16.20
CA HIS A 626 5.78 28.62 16.17
C HIS A 626 5.30 27.20 15.89
N ILE A 627 6.17 26.29 15.45
CA ILE A 627 5.83 24.87 15.32
C ILE A 627 5.55 24.29 16.73
N PRO A 628 4.37 23.67 16.95
CA PRO A 628 4.01 23.11 18.26
C PRO A 628 4.67 21.74 18.48
N TRP A 629 5.99 21.72 18.68
CA TRP A 629 6.80 20.49 18.81
C TRP A 629 6.28 19.51 19.87
N GLU A 630 5.73 19.99 20.99
CA GLU A 630 5.18 19.15 22.07
C GLU A 630 3.90 18.40 21.69
N ARG A 631 3.17 18.90 20.67
CA ARG A 631 1.93 18.28 20.19
C ARG A 631 2.18 17.30 19.05
N LEU A 632 3.35 17.39 18.41
CA LEU A 632 3.68 16.54 17.27
C LEU A 632 4.10 15.14 17.75
N PRO A 633 3.66 14.10 17.04
CA PRO A 633 4.08 12.75 17.33
C PRO A 633 5.56 12.57 17.00
N TRP A 634 6.26 11.80 17.82
CA TRP A 634 7.63 11.39 17.53
C TRP A 634 7.66 9.99 16.92
N THR A 635 8.67 9.73 16.10
CA THR A 635 8.90 8.45 15.44
C THR A 635 10.24 7.88 15.91
N ALA A 636 10.27 6.59 16.28
CA ALA A 636 11.50 5.86 16.56
C ALA A 636 11.75 4.84 15.45
N THR A 637 12.95 4.89 14.89
CA THR A 637 13.32 4.13 13.69
C THR A 637 14.74 3.55 13.86
N PRO A 638 15.04 2.34 13.35
CA PRO A 638 16.39 1.81 13.37
C PRO A 638 17.34 2.74 12.61
N GLN A 639 18.59 2.86 13.06
CA GLN A 639 19.58 3.69 12.37
C GLN A 639 19.75 3.33 10.89
N LEU A 640 19.80 2.04 10.54
CA LEU A 640 19.88 1.61 9.16
C LEU A 640 18.74 2.17 8.30
N PHE A 641 17.51 2.18 8.84
CA PHE A 641 16.35 2.74 8.14
C PHE A 641 16.48 4.25 7.96
N LYS A 642 17.04 4.96 8.95
CA LYS A 642 17.34 6.39 8.83
C LYS A 642 18.41 6.64 7.76
N ILE A 643 19.50 5.90 7.75
CA ILE A 643 20.57 6.03 6.74
C ILE A 643 20.01 5.79 5.33
N ILE A 644 19.20 4.74 5.15
CA ILE A 644 18.54 4.47 3.87
C ILE A 644 17.57 5.59 3.50
N LYS A 645 16.78 6.11 4.46
CA LYS A 645 15.85 7.23 4.25
C LYS A 645 16.61 8.47 3.76
N ASP A 646 17.66 8.87 4.47
CA ASP A 646 18.47 10.05 4.17
C ASP A 646 19.15 9.91 2.79
N ALA A 647 19.66 8.71 2.47
CA ALA A 647 20.23 8.43 1.16
C ALA A 647 19.17 8.48 0.03
N ILE A 648 17.95 7.97 0.25
CA ILE A 648 16.86 8.09 -0.74
C ILE A 648 16.48 9.56 -0.96
N ILE A 649 16.45 10.37 0.10
CA ILE A 649 16.17 11.81 -0.01
C ILE A 649 17.30 12.50 -0.81
N HIS A 650 18.55 12.16 -0.52
CA HIS A 650 19.68 12.70 -1.29
C HIS A 650 19.66 12.28 -2.77
N ILE A 651 19.23 11.05 -3.06
CA ILE A 651 19.02 10.57 -4.45
C ILE A 651 17.87 11.34 -5.13
N LYS A 652 16.79 11.64 -4.39
CA LYS A 652 15.67 12.48 -4.89
C LYS A 652 16.14 13.86 -5.33
N GLU A 653 17.11 14.44 -4.62
CA GLU A 653 17.71 15.74 -4.94
C GLU A 653 18.64 15.71 -6.17
N LYS A 654 19.22 14.55 -6.51
CA LYS A 654 20.11 14.36 -7.68
C LYS A 654 19.37 14.10 -9.01
N GLU A 655 18.20 14.71 -9.21
CA GLU A 655 17.37 14.65 -10.44
C GLU A 655 16.86 13.26 -10.86
N ILE A 656 16.85 12.26 -9.98
CA ILE A 656 16.25 10.95 -10.30
C ILE A 656 14.77 10.99 -9.94
N VAL A 657 13.92 10.96 -10.97
CA VAL A 657 12.46 11.03 -10.78
C VAL A 657 11.87 9.66 -10.47
N LEU A 658 12.26 8.65 -11.24
CA LEU A 658 11.70 7.30 -11.20
C LEU A 658 12.84 6.27 -11.06
N ALA A 659 12.66 5.30 -10.18
CA ALA A 659 13.60 4.19 -10.05
C ALA A 659 12.87 2.89 -9.71
N ARG A 660 13.40 1.74 -10.17
CA ARG A 660 12.95 0.44 -9.68
C ARG A 660 13.56 0.15 -8.31
N ILE A 661 12.89 -0.66 -7.50
CA ILE A 661 13.43 -1.08 -6.19
C ILE A 661 14.80 -1.76 -6.33
N SER A 662 15.00 -2.59 -7.36
CA SER A 662 16.28 -3.27 -7.63
C SER A 662 17.40 -2.30 -7.98
N GLU A 663 17.12 -1.30 -8.82
CA GLU A 663 18.07 -0.26 -9.22
C GLU A 663 18.40 0.69 -8.07
N LEU A 664 17.37 1.14 -7.35
CA LEU A 664 17.53 1.96 -6.16
C LEU A 664 18.41 1.26 -5.12
N ARG A 665 18.22 -0.06 -4.93
CA ARG A 665 19.07 -0.88 -4.06
C ARG A 665 20.53 -0.87 -4.53
N GLN A 666 20.79 -1.09 -5.82
CA GLN A 666 22.16 -1.10 -6.34
C GLN A 666 22.84 0.26 -6.15
N ARG A 667 22.13 1.36 -6.42
CA ARG A 667 22.65 2.72 -6.22
C ARG A 667 22.95 3.00 -4.74
N LEU A 668 22.01 2.68 -3.86
CA LEU A 668 22.20 2.81 -2.42
C LEU A 668 23.38 1.95 -1.92
N GLN A 669 23.55 0.74 -2.45
CA GLN A 669 24.66 -0.13 -2.10
C GLN A 669 26.02 0.43 -2.57
N LEU A 670 26.05 1.22 -3.65
CA LEU A 670 27.25 1.92 -4.14
C LEU A 670 27.59 3.17 -3.32
N GLU A 671 26.58 3.93 -2.89
CA GLU A 671 26.77 5.11 -2.01
C GLU A 671 27.13 4.68 -0.58
N LEU A 672 26.46 3.66 -0.05
CA LEU A 672 26.64 3.14 1.32
C LEU A 672 27.51 1.87 1.30
N LYS A 673 28.82 2.04 1.09
CA LYS A 673 29.77 0.92 0.92
C LYS A 673 29.90 0.03 2.17
N ASP A 674 29.64 0.58 3.36
CA ASP A 674 29.87 -0.09 4.64
C ASP A 674 28.63 -0.87 5.15
N GLU A 675 27.45 -0.62 4.58
CA GLU A 675 26.19 -1.22 5.02
C GLU A 675 25.67 -2.23 3.99
N ILE A 676 25.17 -3.38 4.45
CA ILE A 676 24.54 -4.38 3.58
C ILE A 676 23.05 -4.09 3.53
N ILE A 677 22.56 -3.68 2.37
CA ILE A 677 21.14 -3.33 2.19
C ILE A 677 20.40 -4.54 1.63
N GLU A 678 19.53 -5.15 2.44
CA GLU A 678 18.59 -6.14 1.96
C GLU A 678 17.40 -5.48 1.24
N GLU A 679 16.86 -6.15 0.24
CA GLU A 679 15.70 -5.65 -0.51
C GLU A 679 14.45 -5.50 0.37
N LYS A 680 14.35 -6.29 1.45
CA LYS A 680 13.25 -6.20 2.42
C LYS A 680 13.33 -4.92 3.23
N ASP A 681 14.53 -4.54 3.68
CA ASP A 681 14.75 -3.31 4.43
C ASP A 681 14.47 -2.09 3.55
N LEU A 682 14.94 -2.12 2.30
CA LEU A 682 14.63 -1.06 1.33
C LEU A 682 13.12 -0.95 1.09
N ARG A 683 12.42 -2.06 0.86
CA ARG A 683 10.96 -2.06 0.69
C ARG A 683 10.23 -1.53 1.92
N ALA A 684 10.73 -1.83 3.12
CA ALA A 684 10.21 -1.32 4.37
C ALA A 684 10.31 0.21 4.42
N VAL A 685 11.52 0.75 4.22
CA VAL A 685 11.79 2.20 4.23
C VAL A 685 11.00 2.94 3.16
N VAL A 686 10.96 2.43 1.92
CA VAL A 686 10.13 3.00 0.85
C VAL A 686 8.66 3.05 1.27
N GLY A 687 8.14 2.00 1.91
CA GLY A 687 6.76 1.98 2.40
C GLY A 687 6.47 3.05 3.47
N LEU A 688 7.45 3.33 4.34
CA LEU A 688 7.36 4.39 5.34
C LEU A 688 7.34 5.78 4.68
N LEU A 689 8.23 6.01 3.71
CA LEU A 689 8.28 7.23 2.90
C LEU A 689 6.99 7.46 2.10
N VAL A 690 6.38 6.39 1.57
CA VAL A 690 5.06 6.45 0.92
C VAL A 690 3.97 6.87 1.90
N GLY A 691 4.00 6.34 3.12
CA GLY A 691 3.07 6.76 4.18
C GLY A 691 3.18 8.24 4.54
N GLN A 692 4.37 8.85 4.38
CA GLN A 692 4.62 10.27 4.60
C GLN A 692 4.35 11.15 3.37
N GLY A 693 4.02 10.55 2.21
CA GLY A 693 3.76 11.26 0.96
C GLY A 693 5.01 11.85 0.28
N ILE A 694 6.21 11.49 0.74
CA ILE A 694 7.49 12.01 0.18
C ILE A 694 7.82 11.33 -1.15
N VAL A 695 7.46 10.05 -1.25
CA VAL A 695 7.70 9.15 -2.39
C VAL A 695 6.39 8.45 -2.72
N GLN A 696 6.15 8.08 -3.97
CA GLN A 696 4.99 7.28 -4.37
C GLN A 696 5.43 5.94 -4.95
N LYS A 697 4.92 4.85 -4.39
CA LYS A 697 5.11 3.52 -4.98
C LYS A 697 4.05 3.32 -6.06
N LEU A 698 4.47 2.88 -7.24
CA LEU A 698 3.54 2.50 -8.31
C LEU A 698 3.02 1.07 -8.06
N ASP A 699 1.77 0.81 -8.43
CA ASP A 699 1.15 -0.51 -8.23
C ASP A 699 1.64 -1.57 -9.23
N PHE A 700 2.43 -1.17 -10.22
CA PHE A 700 3.03 -2.04 -11.24
C PHE A 700 4.54 -1.81 -11.37
N GLY A 701 5.25 -2.81 -11.88
CA GLY A 701 6.65 -2.72 -12.28
C GLY A 701 7.67 -2.54 -11.14
N ASP A 702 7.23 -2.63 -9.87
CA ASP A 702 8.07 -2.38 -8.69
C ASP A 702 8.80 -1.02 -8.74
N PHE A 703 8.16 -0.03 -9.36
CA PHE A 703 8.67 1.33 -9.47
C PHE A 703 8.35 2.16 -8.23
N VAL A 704 9.28 3.06 -7.95
CA VAL A 704 9.22 4.04 -6.88
C VAL A 704 9.46 5.41 -7.52
N LEU A 705 8.42 6.23 -7.51
CA LEU A 705 8.47 7.61 -7.96
C LEU A 705 8.98 8.47 -6.80
N LEU A 706 10.24 8.88 -6.88
CA LEU A 706 10.91 9.69 -5.86
C LEU A 706 10.39 11.12 -5.83
N GLN A 707 9.93 11.63 -6.98
CA GLN A 707 9.32 12.96 -7.13
C GLN A 707 7.83 12.84 -7.52
N PRO A 708 6.93 12.56 -6.55
CA PRO A 708 5.49 12.45 -6.82
C PRO A 708 4.87 13.72 -7.39
N GLU A 709 5.49 14.89 -7.13
CA GLU A 709 5.16 16.16 -7.77
C GLU A 709 5.05 16.10 -9.30
N GLN A 710 5.83 15.25 -9.97
CA GLN A 710 5.81 15.14 -11.43
C GLN A 710 4.47 14.61 -11.96
N ILE A 711 3.77 13.72 -11.25
CA ILE A 711 2.42 13.29 -11.68
C ILE A 711 1.46 14.48 -11.73
N ASN A 712 1.56 15.42 -10.78
CA ASN A 712 0.70 16.58 -10.75
C ASN A 712 0.99 17.53 -11.93
N ASN A 713 2.26 17.67 -12.29
CA ASN A 713 2.68 18.45 -13.46
C ASN A 713 2.04 17.88 -14.73
N TYR A 714 2.27 16.61 -15.02
CA TYR A 714 1.69 15.93 -16.18
C TYR A 714 0.15 15.94 -16.17
N ALA A 715 -0.47 15.75 -15.00
CA ALA A 715 -1.93 15.80 -14.84
C ALA A 715 -2.48 17.18 -15.23
N SER A 716 -1.79 18.25 -14.86
CA SER A 716 -2.19 19.60 -15.22
C SER A 716 -2.10 19.88 -16.72
N ALA A 717 -1.08 19.33 -17.40
CA ALA A 717 -0.94 19.44 -18.84
C ALA A 717 -2.09 18.73 -19.56
N VAL A 718 -2.49 17.55 -19.08
CA VAL A 718 -3.68 16.84 -19.60
C VAL A 718 -4.94 17.66 -19.39
N ILE A 719 -5.18 18.17 -18.17
CA ILE A 719 -6.38 18.99 -17.87
C ILE A 719 -6.41 20.26 -18.73
N ARG A 720 -5.25 20.88 -18.96
CA ARG A 720 -5.10 22.05 -19.84
C ARG A 720 -5.45 21.70 -21.28
N CYS A 721 -4.95 20.59 -21.81
CA CYS A 721 -5.28 20.10 -23.14
C CYS A 721 -6.80 19.86 -23.27
N VAL A 722 -7.41 19.21 -22.28
CA VAL A 722 -8.86 18.99 -22.20
C VAL A 722 -9.63 20.32 -22.21
N ARG A 723 -9.13 21.35 -21.54
CA ARG A 723 -9.75 22.69 -21.49
C ARG A 723 -9.58 23.47 -22.81
N GLU A 724 -8.42 23.37 -23.45
CA GLU A 724 -8.10 24.06 -24.71
C GLU A 724 -8.71 23.34 -25.94
N ASN A 725 -9.28 22.15 -25.75
CA ASN A 725 -9.87 21.36 -26.84
C ASN A 725 -11.06 22.08 -27.51
N ILE A 726 -11.03 22.13 -28.85
CA ILE A 726 -11.93 22.94 -29.69
C ILE A 726 -13.38 22.41 -29.63
N ASP A 727 -13.55 21.11 -29.44
CA ASP A 727 -14.87 20.47 -29.49
C ASP A 727 -15.69 20.64 -28.19
N GLU A 728 -15.11 21.21 -27.13
CA GLU A 728 -15.76 21.45 -25.82
C GLU A 728 -16.26 20.19 -25.08
N ILE A 729 -15.89 19.00 -25.55
CA ILE A 729 -16.37 17.68 -25.07
C ILE A 729 -15.67 17.25 -23.77
N GLY A 730 -14.70 18.01 -23.24
CA GLY A 730 -14.03 17.67 -21.98
C GLY A 730 -13.36 16.29 -21.99
N ALA A 731 -12.97 15.80 -23.17
CA ALA A 731 -12.46 14.45 -23.39
C ALA A 731 -11.09 14.47 -24.09
N ILE A 732 -10.29 13.44 -23.81
CA ILE A 732 -8.99 13.19 -24.45
C ILE A 732 -8.82 11.70 -24.72
N ALA A 733 -8.19 11.32 -25.83
CA ALA A 733 -7.93 9.92 -26.16
C ALA A 733 -6.91 9.31 -25.16
N GLU A 734 -7.21 8.12 -24.62
CA GLU A 734 -6.30 7.43 -23.67
C GLU A 734 -4.92 7.21 -24.33
N LEU A 735 -4.89 6.81 -25.60
CA LEU A 735 -3.66 6.60 -26.35
C LEU A 735 -2.83 7.89 -26.51
N ALA A 736 -3.47 9.03 -26.80
CA ALA A 736 -2.78 10.30 -26.92
C ALA A 736 -2.13 10.70 -25.58
N VAL A 737 -2.81 10.44 -24.46
CA VAL A 737 -2.23 10.65 -23.12
C VAL A 737 -1.05 9.72 -22.89
N LEU A 738 -1.15 8.44 -23.26
CA LEU A 738 -0.10 7.44 -23.02
C LEU A 738 1.13 7.59 -23.93
N GLU A 739 0.95 8.18 -25.12
CA GLU A 739 2.03 8.47 -26.08
C GLU A 739 2.61 9.88 -25.93
N ALA A 740 2.11 10.67 -24.96
CA ALA A 740 2.51 12.05 -24.73
C ALA A 740 2.27 12.96 -25.97
N ASP A 741 1.20 12.70 -26.72
CA ASP A 741 0.83 13.44 -27.93
C ASP A 741 -0.09 14.63 -27.60
N PHE A 742 0.44 15.59 -26.83
CA PHE A 742 -0.25 16.84 -26.48
C PHE A 742 0.76 17.93 -26.05
N ASP A 743 0.31 19.19 -25.99
CA ASP A 743 1.20 20.33 -25.74
C ASP A 743 1.53 20.51 -24.23
N PHE A 744 2.81 20.47 -23.91
CA PHE A 744 3.35 20.56 -22.55
C PHE A 744 3.74 21.97 -22.11
N LYS A 745 3.55 23.02 -22.94
CA LYS A 745 3.94 24.44 -22.72
C LYS A 745 4.64 24.75 -21.38
N ASP A 746 5.93 25.09 -21.46
CA ASP A 746 6.77 25.53 -20.33
C ASP A 746 7.10 24.45 -19.28
N MET A 747 7.04 23.16 -19.66
CA MET A 747 7.44 22.02 -18.80
C MET A 747 8.64 21.27 -19.37
N GLU A 748 9.60 20.93 -18.50
CA GLU A 748 10.69 20.01 -18.83
C GLU A 748 10.18 18.56 -18.89
N ARG A 749 10.44 17.88 -20.00
CA ARG A 749 10.01 16.49 -20.22
C ARG A 749 11.03 15.51 -19.68
N LEU A 750 10.54 14.41 -19.14
CA LEU A 750 11.34 13.24 -18.76
C LEU A 750 11.78 12.45 -19.99
N ASP A 751 12.69 11.50 -19.78
CA ASP A 751 13.04 10.53 -20.82
C ASP A 751 11.80 9.73 -21.26
N GLU A 752 11.72 9.38 -22.54
CA GLU A 752 10.52 8.82 -23.17
C GLU A 752 10.05 7.53 -22.48
N ALA A 753 10.98 6.73 -21.96
CA ALA A 753 10.67 5.50 -21.23
C ALA A 753 10.01 5.77 -19.87
N ASP A 754 10.55 6.73 -19.11
CA ASP A 754 10.04 7.09 -17.78
C ASP A 754 8.73 7.88 -17.87
N GLU A 755 8.61 8.76 -18.88
CA GLU A 755 7.42 9.53 -19.17
C GLU A 755 6.21 8.62 -19.44
N LYS A 756 6.38 7.57 -20.25
CA LYS A 756 5.30 6.58 -20.52
C LYS A 756 4.87 5.81 -19.27
N ILE A 757 5.79 5.55 -18.34
CA ILE A 757 5.47 4.89 -17.06
C ILE A 757 4.67 5.85 -16.16
N LEU A 758 5.12 7.11 -16.08
CA LEU A 758 4.48 8.16 -15.30
C LEU A 758 3.05 8.44 -15.79
N LEU A 759 2.86 8.58 -17.10
CA LEU A 759 1.55 8.83 -17.72
C LEU A 759 0.56 7.70 -17.42
N ARG A 760 1.01 6.44 -17.38
CA ARG A 760 0.16 5.31 -16.95
C ARG A 760 -0.23 5.39 -15.49
N ALA A 761 0.73 5.71 -14.62
CA ALA A 761 0.45 5.89 -13.19
C ALA A 761 -0.54 7.05 -12.96
N MET A 762 -0.43 8.11 -13.75
CA MET A 762 -1.35 9.24 -13.72
C MET A 762 -2.76 8.85 -14.17
N VAL A 763 -2.92 8.15 -15.30
CA VAL A 763 -4.23 7.65 -15.76
C VAL A 763 -4.87 6.74 -14.71
N GLN A 764 -4.08 5.84 -14.10
CA GLN A 764 -4.55 5.01 -12.98
C GLN A 764 -5.04 5.87 -11.81
N THR A 765 -4.28 6.91 -11.44
CA THR A 765 -4.64 7.83 -10.34
C THR A 765 -5.95 8.58 -10.61
N PHE A 766 -6.22 8.97 -11.87
CA PHE A 766 -7.49 9.60 -12.23
C PHE A 766 -8.69 8.66 -12.06
N LEU A 767 -8.54 7.38 -12.40
CA LEU A 767 -9.60 6.38 -12.24
C LEU A 767 -9.82 6.00 -10.78
N ASP A 768 -8.75 5.76 -10.03
CA ASP A 768 -8.80 5.41 -8.60
C ASP A 768 -9.51 6.51 -7.78
N ARG A 769 -9.33 7.78 -8.17
CA ARG A 769 -10.00 8.92 -7.54
C ARG A 769 -11.37 9.26 -8.12
N SER A 770 -11.85 8.50 -9.13
CA SER A 770 -13.12 8.75 -9.82
C SER A 770 -13.22 10.16 -10.42
N LEU A 771 -12.11 10.66 -10.98
CA LEU A 771 -12.03 12.00 -11.59
C LEU A 771 -12.43 11.99 -13.08
N CYS A 772 -12.30 10.83 -13.74
CA CYS A 772 -12.70 10.66 -15.14
C CYS A 772 -13.47 9.35 -15.35
N LEU A 773 -14.22 9.33 -16.46
CA LEU A 773 -14.84 8.16 -17.04
C LEU A 773 -13.90 7.58 -18.09
N ARG A 774 -13.88 6.25 -18.21
CA ARG A 774 -13.21 5.54 -19.28
C ARG A 774 -14.27 4.97 -20.23
N GLU A 775 -14.41 5.60 -21.38
CA GLU A 775 -15.46 5.26 -22.36
C GLU A 775 -14.83 4.57 -23.58
N GLU A 776 -15.36 3.41 -23.96
CA GLU A 776 -14.94 2.71 -25.18
C GLU A 776 -15.72 3.25 -26.38
N THR A 777 -15.05 4.01 -27.25
CA THR A 777 -15.64 4.49 -28.51
C THR A 777 -15.09 3.69 -29.69
N PRO A 778 -15.77 3.71 -30.86
CA PRO A 778 -15.22 3.10 -32.09
C PRO A 778 -13.86 3.66 -32.52
N ARG A 779 -13.48 4.85 -32.04
CA ARG A 779 -12.18 5.49 -32.30
C ARG A 779 -11.11 5.12 -31.26
N GLY A 780 -11.43 4.24 -30.33
CA GLY A 780 -10.58 3.86 -29.19
C GLY A 780 -11.13 4.38 -27.85
N THR A 781 -10.41 4.10 -26.78
CA THR A 781 -10.82 4.50 -25.43
C THR A 781 -10.58 5.99 -25.19
N GLN A 782 -11.59 6.69 -24.66
CA GLN A 782 -11.50 8.10 -24.28
C GLN A 782 -11.59 8.26 -22.76
N LEU A 783 -10.84 9.23 -22.23
CA LEU A 783 -10.92 9.71 -20.87
C LEU A 783 -11.80 10.98 -20.87
N VAL A 784 -12.99 10.89 -20.29
CA VAL A 784 -13.96 11.98 -20.23
C VAL A 784 -13.96 12.57 -18.83
N PHE A 785 -13.79 13.90 -18.71
CA PHE A 785 -13.79 14.60 -17.44
C PHE A 785 -15.07 15.44 -17.28
N PRO A 786 -16.06 14.96 -16.48
CA PRO A 786 -17.36 15.63 -16.34
C PRO A 786 -17.30 17.12 -15.99
N SER A 787 -16.43 17.52 -15.06
CA SER A 787 -16.31 18.91 -14.62
C SER A 787 -15.79 19.89 -15.68
N TYR A 788 -15.16 19.39 -16.74
CA TYR A 788 -14.57 20.21 -17.81
C TYR A 788 -15.38 20.18 -19.10
N PHE A 789 -16.55 19.53 -19.09
CA PHE A 789 -17.50 19.59 -20.19
C PHE A 789 -18.05 21.01 -20.30
N LYS A 790 -17.94 21.66 -21.48
CA LYS A 790 -18.30 23.09 -21.62
C LYS A 790 -19.61 23.32 -22.36
N GLN A 791 -20.14 22.32 -23.06
CA GLN A 791 -21.40 22.49 -23.78
C GLN A 791 -22.55 22.69 -22.79
N ASP A 792 -23.23 23.81 -22.95
CA ASP A 792 -24.46 24.11 -22.22
C ASP A 792 -25.57 23.20 -22.73
N ARG A 793 -26.44 22.80 -21.81
CA ARG A 793 -27.63 22.04 -22.16
C ARG A 793 -28.58 22.93 -22.96
N PRO A 794 -29.02 22.53 -24.16
CA PRO A 794 -30.02 23.30 -24.89
C PRO A 794 -31.33 23.33 -24.09
N ASP A 795 -32.02 24.48 -24.11
CA ASP A 795 -33.35 24.64 -23.50
C ASP A 795 -34.35 23.71 -24.21
N ILE A 796 -34.56 22.53 -23.64
CA ILE A 796 -35.55 21.58 -24.16
C ILE A 796 -36.95 22.15 -23.81
N PRO A 797 -37.87 22.33 -24.79
CA PRO A 797 -39.19 22.94 -24.57
C PRO A 797 -40.10 22.16 -23.62
N GLU A 798 -39.87 20.84 -23.48
CA GLU A 798 -40.50 19.99 -22.48
C GLU A 798 -39.58 19.94 -21.25
N HIS A 799 -39.74 20.85 -20.30
CA HIS A 799 -39.07 20.70 -19.01
C HIS A 799 -39.62 19.47 -18.29
N PRO A 800 -38.83 18.40 -18.07
CA PRO A 800 -39.28 17.29 -17.24
C PRO A 800 -39.53 17.80 -15.82
N ASN A 801 -40.67 17.41 -15.22
CA ASN A 801 -41.06 17.87 -13.90
C ASN A 801 -39.95 17.58 -12.87
N ILE A 802 -39.40 18.64 -12.27
CA ILE A 802 -38.41 18.53 -11.20
C ILE A 802 -39.09 17.84 -10.02
N CYS A 803 -38.53 16.72 -9.57
CA CYS A 803 -39.09 15.92 -8.48
C CYS A 803 -38.47 16.28 -7.12
N VAL A 804 -37.14 16.42 -7.06
CA VAL A 804 -36.41 16.72 -5.82
C VAL A 804 -35.29 17.72 -6.09
N THR A 805 -35.13 18.69 -5.19
CA THR A 805 -34.00 19.62 -5.15
C THR A 805 -33.17 19.35 -3.90
N TYR A 806 -31.87 19.15 -4.07
CA TYR A 806 -30.91 19.00 -2.99
C TYR A 806 -30.05 20.25 -2.88
N GLY A 807 -30.09 20.97 -1.77
CA GLY A 807 -29.13 22.03 -1.47
C GLY A 807 -28.02 21.49 -0.59
N PHE A 808 -26.76 21.80 -0.87
CA PHE A 808 -25.65 21.35 -0.05
C PHE A 808 -24.53 22.38 0.00
N LYS A 809 -23.69 22.27 1.03
CA LYS A 809 -22.40 22.98 1.12
C LYS A 809 -21.23 22.03 0.87
N GLY A 810 -20.24 22.49 0.11
CA GLY A 810 -19.07 21.72 -0.29
C GLY A 810 -18.58 22.15 -1.66
N MET A 811 -17.73 21.33 -2.29
CA MET A 811 -17.21 21.59 -3.63
C MET A 811 -18.17 21.04 -4.69
N PRO A 812 -18.93 21.87 -5.42
CA PRO A 812 -19.97 21.39 -6.32
C PRO A 812 -19.41 20.54 -7.47
N GLU A 813 -18.24 20.91 -7.99
CA GLU A 813 -17.59 20.24 -9.13
C GLU A 813 -17.13 18.83 -8.80
N GLU A 814 -16.57 18.61 -7.60
CA GLU A 814 -16.17 17.26 -7.16
C GLU A 814 -17.39 16.37 -6.93
N VAL A 815 -18.40 16.92 -6.26
CA VAL A 815 -19.66 16.20 -6.01
C VAL A 815 -20.31 15.81 -7.33
N TYR A 816 -20.35 16.72 -8.30
CA TYR A 816 -20.86 16.48 -9.65
C TYR A 816 -20.08 15.36 -10.35
N THR A 817 -18.76 15.52 -10.50
CA THR A 817 -17.91 14.54 -11.20
C THR A 817 -18.02 13.16 -10.58
N THR A 818 -17.89 13.07 -9.26
CA THR A 818 -17.89 11.78 -8.56
C THR A 818 -19.28 11.13 -8.56
N LEU A 819 -20.36 11.92 -8.59
CA LEU A 819 -21.71 11.41 -8.74
C LEU A 819 -21.93 10.81 -10.13
N VAL A 820 -21.54 11.53 -11.19
CA VAL A 820 -21.64 11.06 -12.58
C VAL A 820 -20.82 9.78 -12.77
N VAL A 821 -19.56 9.79 -12.34
CA VAL A 821 -18.65 8.65 -12.48
C VAL A 821 -19.19 7.42 -11.77
N ARG A 822 -19.63 7.55 -10.52
CA ARG A 822 -20.13 6.38 -9.79
C ARG A 822 -21.45 5.87 -10.35
N LEU A 823 -22.35 6.75 -10.79
CA LEU A 823 -23.61 6.34 -11.44
C LEU A 823 -23.34 5.52 -12.70
N TYR A 824 -22.40 5.96 -13.54
CA TYR A 824 -21.97 5.20 -14.73
C TYR A 824 -21.53 3.78 -14.38
N TYR A 825 -20.70 3.61 -13.34
CA TYR A 825 -20.20 2.29 -12.94
C TYR A 825 -21.21 1.41 -12.19
N THR A 826 -22.41 1.91 -11.84
CA THR A 826 -23.46 1.06 -11.25
C THR A 826 -23.98 0.01 -12.21
N LEU A 827 -23.87 0.23 -13.54
CA LEU A 827 -24.45 -0.57 -14.63
C LEU A 827 -26.00 -0.64 -14.64
N ASP A 828 -26.66 -0.06 -13.65
CA ASP A 828 -28.13 0.07 -13.60
C ASP A 828 -28.61 1.28 -14.42
N PHE A 829 -27.69 2.20 -14.75
CA PHE A 829 -27.92 3.41 -15.54
C PHE A 829 -26.84 3.54 -16.62
N GLU A 830 -27.26 3.72 -17.87
CA GLU A 830 -26.40 3.98 -19.02
C GLU A 830 -26.30 5.49 -19.23
N LEU A 831 -25.09 6.05 -19.35
CA LEU A 831 -24.91 7.47 -19.62
C LEU A 831 -25.40 7.79 -21.04
N ASP A 832 -26.35 8.72 -21.17
CA ASP A 832 -26.94 9.11 -22.46
C ASP A 832 -26.29 10.39 -22.99
N GLN A 833 -26.29 11.45 -22.18
CA GLN A 833 -25.73 12.75 -22.52
C GLN A 833 -25.11 13.42 -21.29
N LEU A 834 -23.95 14.03 -21.47
CA LEU A 834 -23.24 14.80 -20.48
C LEU A 834 -23.29 16.29 -20.84
N TRP A 835 -23.39 17.16 -19.83
CA TRP A 835 -23.42 18.61 -19.98
C TRP A 835 -22.53 19.26 -18.90
N LYS A 836 -22.31 20.58 -19.00
CA LYS A 836 -21.48 21.34 -18.05
C LYS A 836 -21.87 21.20 -16.58
N ASP A 837 -23.17 21.25 -16.28
CA ASP A 837 -23.69 21.09 -14.92
C ASP A 837 -24.88 20.10 -14.88
N ALA A 838 -25.07 19.25 -15.90
CA ALA A 838 -26.17 18.30 -15.95
C ALA A 838 -25.75 16.97 -16.58
N ALA A 839 -26.38 15.88 -16.14
CA ALA A 839 -26.15 14.56 -16.69
C ALA A 839 -27.47 13.82 -16.89
N ASP A 840 -27.61 13.22 -18.07
CA ASP A 840 -28.73 12.39 -18.49
C ASP A 840 -28.31 10.93 -18.60
N PHE A 841 -29.13 10.06 -18.04
CA PHE A 841 -28.94 8.62 -18.05
C PHE A 841 -30.19 7.91 -18.58
N LYS A 842 -30.02 6.72 -19.14
CA LYS A 842 -31.08 5.78 -19.44
C LYS A 842 -31.09 4.67 -18.39
N SER A 843 -32.26 4.39 -17.83
CA SER A 843 -32.47 3.18 -17.02
C SER A 843 -32.40 1.92 -17.89
N LEU A 844 -32.29 0.74 -17.28
CA LEU A 844 -32.36 -0.57 -17.98
C LEU A 844 -33.58 -0.74 -18.91
N GLY A 845 -34.67 -0.01 -18.65
CA GLY A 845 -35.86 0.03 -19.52
C GLY A 845 -35.80 1.07 -20.65
N GLY A 846 -34.64 1.68 -20.89
CA GLY A 846 -34.42 2.73 -21.90
C GLY A 846 -35.04 4.10 -21.57
N LYS A 847 -35.59 4.28 -20.36
CA LYS A 847 -36.25 5.53 -19.94
C LYS A 847 -35.25 6.53 -19.36
N ARG A 848 -35.38 7.82 -19.73
CA ARG A 848 -34.47 8.91 -19.35
C ARG A 848 -34.66 9.34 -17.89
N VAL A 849 -33.57 9.44 -17.16
CA VAL A 849 -33.47 9.96 -15.78
C VAL A 849 -32.26 10.88 -15.72
N GLY A 850 -32.30 11.94 -14.91
CA GLY A 850 -31.15 12.84 -14.87
C GLY A 850 -31.22 13.88 -13.78
N PHE A 851 -30.19 14.72 -13.72
CA PHE A 851 -30.14 15.82 -12.78
C PHE A 851 -29.38 17.03 -13.37
N ASN A 852 -29.66 18.19 -12.81
CA ASN A 852 -29.02 19.47 -13.15
C ASN A 852 -28.52 20.15 -11.87
N MET A 853 -27.31 20.67 -11.88
CA MET A 853 -26.68 21.37 -10.78
C MET A 853 -26.63 22.88 -11.05
N THR A 854 -26.93 23.68 -10.04
CA THR A 854 -26.80 25.15 -10.11
C THR A 854 -25.96 25.64 -8.94
N LYS A 855 -24.86 26.33 -9.22
CA LYS A 855 -23.98 26.92 -8.20
C LYS A 855 -24.61 28.21 -7.64
N LYS A 856 -24.69 28.33 -6.32
CA LYS A 856 -25.22 29.51 -5.60
C LYS A 856 -24.12 30.37 -4.95
N GLY A 857 -22.90 29.86 -4.93
CA GLY A 857 -21.67 30.51 -4.47
C GLY A 857 -20.50 29.55 -4.64
N ASP A 858 -19.33 29.87 -4.08
CA ASP A 858 -18.13 29.02 -4.21
C ASP A 858 -18.25 27.66 -3.50
N ASP A 859 -19.01 27.60 -2.40
CA ASP A 859 -19.14 26.41 -1.55
C ASP A 859 -20.59 25.92 -1.40
N SER A 860 -21.51 26.39 -2.24
CA SER A 860 -22.92 25.97 -2.18
C SER A 860 -23.51 25.75 -3.56
N ALA A 861 -24.23 24.65 -3.70
CA ALA A 861 -24.91 24.30 -4.93
C ALA A 861 -26.24 23.59 -4.66
N GLU A 862 -27.07 23.60 -5.69
CA GLU A 862 -28.34 22.87 -5.71
C GLU A 862 -28.35 21.86 -6.84
N ILE A 863 -28.72 20.61 -6.56
CA ILE A 863 -28.96 19.56 -7.55
C ILE A 863 -30.47 19.33 -7.68
N LYS A 864 -30.99 19.54 -8.88
CA LYS A 864 -32.39 19.29 -9.26
C LYS A 864 -32.47 17.98 -10.02
N VAL A 865 -33.22 17.02 -9.50
CA VAL A 865 -33.42 15.69 -10.09
C VAL A 865 -34.74 15.65 -10.87
N TYR A 866 -34.71 15.07 -12.07
CA TYR A 866 -35.86 14.96 -12.97
C TYR A 866 -35.97 13.57 -13.60
N PHE A 867 -37.17 13.23 -14.06
CA PHE A 867 -37.50 11.95 -14.68
C PHE A 867 -38.28 12.18 -15.98
N GLY A 868 -38.03 11.35 -17.00
CA GLY A 868 -38.87 11.27 -18.18
C GLY A 868 -40.24 10.66 -17.89
N GLN A 869 -41.15 10.70 -18.86
CA GLN A 869 -42.47 10.09 -18.74
C GLN A 869 -42.38 8.56 -18.56
N ASP A 870 -43.22 8.02 -17.68
CA ASP A 870 -43.37 6.58 -17.38
C ASP A 870 -42.14 5.87 -16.78
N VAL A 871 -41.28 6.57 -16.02
CA VAL A 871 -40.20 5.89 -15.27
C VAL A 871 -40.80 5.11 -14.09
N PRO A 872 -40.51 3.81 -13.91
CA PRO A 872 -41.02 3.03 -12.77
C PRO A 872 -40.68 3.66 -11.41
N LEU A 873 -41.62 3.64 -10.47
CA LEU A 873 -41.47 4.24 -9.14
C LEU A 873 -40.23 3.69 -8.39
N GLU A 874 -39.91 2.41 -8.57
CA GLU A 874 -38.73 1.80 -7.93
C GLU A 874 -37.42 2.40 -8.43
N THR A 875 -37.31 2.65 -9.74
CA THR A 875 -36.15 3.28 -10.38
C THR A 875 -36.01 4.73 -9.92
N GLN A 876 -37.14 5.45 -9.79
CA GLN A 876 -37.13 6.82 -9.26
C GLN A 876 -36.61 6.85 -7.81
N VAL A 877 -37.13 5.99 -6.94
CA VAL A 877 -36.71 5.91 -5.53
C VAL A 877 -35.24 5.53 -5.41
N SER A 878 -34.75 4.54 -6.18
CA SER A 878 -33.34 4.14 -6.13
C SER A 878 -32.42 5.27 -6.60
N PHE A 879 -32.77 5.99 -7.67
CA PHE A 879 -31.97 7.11 -8.18
C PHE A 879 -31.91 8.28 -7.18
N ILE A 880 -33.05 8.69 -6.61
CA ILE A 880 -33.12 9.75 -5.59
C ILE A 880 -32.31 9.37 -4.35
N LYS A 881 -32.47 8.12 -3.88
CA LYS A 881 -31.79 7.65 -2.66
C LYS A 881 -30.29 7.49 -2.87
N TYR A 882 -29.86 7.07 -4.07
CA TYR A 882 -28.44 7.05 -4.41
C TYR A 882 -27.80 8.44 -4.34
N ILE A 883 -28.42 9.45 -4.96
CA ILE A 883 -27.94 10.84 -4.91
C ILE A 883 -27.90 11.34 -3.46
N HIS A 884 -28.91 11.03 -2.65
CA HIS A 884 -28.96 11.44 -1.25
C HIS A 884 -27.80 10.86 -0.42
N GLU A 885 -27.58 9.54 -0.50
CA GLU A 885 -26.51 8.86 0.24
C GLU A 885 -25.12 9.33 -0.23
N HIS A 886 -24.95 9.60 -1.53
CA HIS A 886 -23.70 10.15 -2.06
C HIS A 886 -23.44 11.56 -1.52
N LEU A 887 -24.45 12.42 -1.50
CA LEU A 887 -24.35 13.77 -0.93
C LEU A 887 -24.05 13.73 0.57
N LEU A 888 -24.68 12.84 1.33
CA LEU A 888 -24.38 12.67 2.76
C LEU A 888 -22.93 12.23 3.02
N LYS A 889 -22.34 11.46 2.10
CA LYS A 889 -20.94 11.01 2.21
C LYS A 889 -19.93 12.09 1.80
N ARG A 890 -20.25 12.93 0.82
CA ARG A 890 -19.28 13.85 0.19
C ARG A 890 -19.53 15.34 0.40
N ALA A 891 -20.71 15.73 0.89
CA ALA A 891 -21.09 17.12 1.13
C ALA A 891 -21.48 17.36 2.59
N LYS A 892 -21.52 18.63 2.99
CA LYS A 892 -21.95 19.10 4.32
C LYS A 892 -23.29 19.83 4.20
N GLU A 893 -24.05 19.84 5.30
CA GLU A 893 -25.34 20.58 5.39
C GLU A 893 -26.32 20.25 4.23
N VAL A 894 -26.49 18.96 3.93
CA VAL A 894 -27.37 18.49 2.86
C VAL A 894 -28.83 18.71 3.26
N THR A 895 -29.54 19.49 2.45
CA THR A 895 -30.97 19.76 2.57
C THR A 895 -31.69 19.14 1.37
N ARG A 896 -32.79 18.43 1.64
CA ARG A 896 -33.64 17.81 0.61
C ARG A 896 -34.99 18.52 0.59
N VAL A 897 -35.35 19.10 -0.55
CA VAL A 897 -36.62 19.78 -0.78
C VAL A 897 -37.34 19.09 -1.93
N ARG A 898 -38.50 18.49 -1.66
CA ARG A 898 -39.32 17.84 -2.67
C ARG A 898 -40.23 18.86 -3.36
N SER A 899 -40.33 18.75 -4.69
CA SER A 899 -41.31 19.46 -5.49
C SER A 899 -42.53 18.57 -5.66
N TYR A 900 -43.72 19.11 -5.39
CA TYR A 900 -44.98 18.39 -5.53
C TYR A 900 -45.71 18.87 -6.77
N VAL A 901 -46.21 17.94 -7.56
CA VAL A 901 -47.03 18.21 -8.75
C VAL A 901 -48.43 17.69 -8.44
N CYS A 902 -49.45 18.47 -8.80
CA CYS A 902 -50.83 18.05 -8.60
C CYS A 902 -51.18 16.88 -9.54
N PRO A 903 -51.65 15.72 -9.03
CA PRO A 903 -52.00 14.56 -9.86
C PRO A 903 -53.16 14.80 -10.85
N HIS A 904 -53.92 15.87 -10.64
CA HIS A 904 -55.15 16.14 -11.38
C HIS A 904 -55.01 17.22 -12.46
N CYS A 905 -54.07 18.15 -12.31
CA CYS A 905 -53.87 19.23 -13.28
C CYS A 905 -52.41 19.44 -13.68
N ASP A 906 -51.51 18.55 -13.24
CA ASP A 906 -50.07 18.57 -13.54
C ASP A 906 -49.34 19.90 -13.23
N THR A 907 -49.95 20.77 -12.43
CA THR A 907 -49.33 22.04 -12.02
C THR A 907 -48.41 21.84 -10.81
N PRO A 908 -47.18 22.39 -10.83
CA PRO A 908 -46.26 22.34 -9.69
C PRO A 908 -46.74 23.25 -8.56
N LEU A 909 -46.66 22.77 -7.32
CA LEU A 909 -47.01 23.54 -6.12
C LEU A 909 -45.87 24.51 -5.76
N GLU A 910 -46.03 25.80 -6.06
CA GLU A 910 -44.99 26.82 -5.88
C GLU A 910 -44.73 27.19 -4.40
N ASN A 911 -45.70 26.98 -3.51
CA ASN A 911 -45.69 27.54 -2.15
C ASN A 911 -44.92 26.65 -1.15
N ARG A 912 -43.58 26.66 -1.25
CA ARG A 912 -42.64 25.79 -0.51
C ARG A 912 -42.72 25.93 1.01
N GLU A 913 -42.90 27.14 1.54
CA GLU A 913 -42.97 27.39 2.99
C GLU A 913 -44.26 26.83 3.61
N ALA A 914 -45.37 26.88 2.88
CA ALA A 914 -46.65 26.33 3.32
C ALA A 914 -46.60 24.79 3.40
N ILE A 915 -45.92 24.15 2.45
CA ILE A 915 -45.68 22.71 2.45
C ILE A 915 -44.82 22.31 3.65
N LYS A 916 -43.71 23.03 3.90
CA LYS A 916 -42.81 22.75 5.03
C LYS A 916 -43.51 22.88 6.38
N LYS A 917 -44.27 23.96 6.61
CA LYS A 917 -45.07 24.13 7.84
C LYS A 917 -46.15 23.05 8.00
N ARG A 918 -46.74 22.55 6.91
CA ARG A 918 -47.73 21.46 6.99
C ARG A 918 -47.11 20.10 7.31
N LEU A 919 -45.93 19.80 6.76
CA LEU A 919 -45.17 18.61 7.12
C LEU A 919 -44.72 18.65 8.59
N GLU A 920 -44.22 19.79 9.08
CA GLU A 920 -43.82 19.98 10.48
C GLU A 920 -45.01 19.88 11.45
N THR A 921 -46.23 20.21 11.00
CA THR A 921 -47.46 20.07 11.80
C THR A 921 -48.17 18.72 11.59
N GLY A 922 -47.57 17.78 10.85
CA GLY A 922 -48.05 16.42 10.66
C GLY A 922 -49.27 16.25 9.74
N LYS A 923 -49.61 17.28 8.94
CA LYS A 923 -50.72 17.21 7.98
C LYS A 923 -50.29 16.52 6.69
N LYS A 924 -51.13 15.62 6.17
CA LYS A 924 -50.80 14.71 5.06
C LYS A 924 -51.17 15.24 3.68
N ASP A 925 -51.83 16.39 3.57
CA ASP A 925 -52.36 16.92 2.31
C ASP A 925 -52.27 18.46 2.19
N ILE A 926 -52.16 18.91 0.94
CA ILE A 926 -52.23 20.32 0.55
C ILE A 926 -53.26 20.52 -0.57
N ILE A 927 -53.98 21.63 -0.53
CA ILE A 927 -54.97 21.96 -1.57
C ILE A 927 -54.23 22.62 -2.73
N CYS A 928 -54.45 22.14 -3.95
CA CYS A 928 -53.90 22.74 -5.15
C CYS A 928 -54.53 24.12 -5.39
N GLY A 929 -53.72 25.14 -5.64
CA GLY A 929 -54.20 26.50 -5.92
C GLY A 929 -54.90 26.67 -7.28
N MET A 930 -54.77 25.69 -8.18
CA MET A 930 -55.31 25.76 -9.55
C MET A 930 -56.58 24.92 -9.75
N CYS A 931 -56.64 23.71 -9.17
CA CYS A 931 -57.80 22.81 -9.31
C CYS A 931 -58.57 22.58 -8.01
N GLU A 932 -58.15 23.20 -6.89
CA GLU A 932 -58.76 23.07 -5.55
C GLU A 932 -58.85 21.64 -4.99
N GLU A 933 -58.23 20.65 -5.65
CA GLU A 933 -58.20 19.26 -5.19
C GLU A 933 -57.07 19.02 -4.17
N ARG A 934 -57.25 17.97 -3.37
CA ARG A 934 -56.30 17.58 -2.31
C ARG A 934 -55.15 16.78 -2.91
N VAL A 935 -53.94 17.29 -2.72
CA VAL A 935 -52.68 16.65 -3.10
C VAL A 935 -52.06 16.00 -1.86
N PRO A 936 -51.84 14.66 -1.84
CA PRO A 936 -51.14 14.00 -0.76
C PRO A 936 -49.67 14.47 -0.70
N LEU A 937 -49.18 14.73 0.51
CA LEU A 937 -47.80 15.14 0.79
C LEU A 937 -46.88 13.94 1.12
N ILE A 938 -47.48 12.81 1.50
CA ILE A 938 -46.79 11.53 1.74
C ILE A 938 -47.28 10.55 0.68
N ASP A 939 -46.43 10.31 -0.32
CA ASP A 939 -46.71 9.36 -1.41
C ASP A 939 -45.92 8.07 -1.22
N LEU A 940 -46.22 7.05 -2.03
CA LEU A 940 -45.47 5.79 -2.11
C LEU A 940 -43.94 5.99 -2.23
N ILE A 941 -43.48 7.11 -2.80
CA ILE A 941 -42.06 7.44 -2.93
C ILE A 941 -41.41 7.68 -1.55
N GLU A 942 -42.06 8.41 -0.62
CA GLU A 942 -41.48 8.67 0.70
C GLU A 942 -41.58 7.44 1.62
N GLU A 943 -42.67 6.68 1.51
CA GLU A 943 -42.80 5.39 2.22
C GLU A 943 -41.71 4.41 1.80
N LYS A 944 -41.45 4.30 0.48
CA LYS A 944 -40.35 3.47 -0.04
C LYS A 944 -38.98 4.08 0.23
N PHE A 945 -38.83 5.40 0.26
CA PHE A 945 -37.57 6.06 0.60
C PHE A 945 -37.16 5.77 2.06
N ALA A 946 -38.12 5.75 2.99
CA ALA A 946 -37.89 5.41 4.39
C ALA A 946 -37.61 3.91 4.61
N SER A 947 -37.91 3.05 3.64
CA SER A 947 -37.69 1.61 3.78
C SER A 947 -36.21 1.20 3.74
N ASP A 948 -35.87 0.22 4.58
CA ASP A 948 -34.52 -0.37 4.66
C ASP A 948 -34.14 -1.16 3.39
N GLU A 949 -35.12 -1.65 2.64
CA GLU A 949 -34.92 -2.43 1.42
C GLU A 949 -34.18 -1.62 0.35
N PHE A 950 -34.66 -0.41 0.06
CA PHE A 950 -34.01 0.48 -0.91
C PHE A 950 -32.66 1.01 -0.42
N TRP A 951 -32.46 1.10 0.90
CA TRP A 951 -31.15 1.47 1.45
C TRP A 951 -30.12 0.38 1.16
N ARG A 952 -30.46 -0.89 1.42
CA ARG A 952 -29.60 -2.03 1.07
C ARG A 952 -29.33 -2.10 -0.42
N LYS A 953 -30.35 -1.90 -1.26
CA LYS A 953 -30.20 -1.87 -2.72
C LYS A 953 -29.19 -0.79 -3.16
N VAL A 954 -29.30 0.44 -2.65
CA VAL A 954 -28.35 1.53 -2.95
C VAL A 954 -26.94 1.21 -2.46
N GLN A 955 -26.79 0.58 -1.30
CA GLN A 955 -25.48 0.13 -0.83
C GLN A 955 -24.87 -0.94 -1.73
N GLU A 956 -25.67 -1.88 -2.23
CA GLU A 956 -25.23 -2.86 -3.20
C GLU A 956 -24.83 -2.21 -4.53
N MET A 957 -25.57 -1.20 -4.99
CA MET A 957 -25.22 -0.41 -6.18
C MET A 957 -23.88 0.31 -6.03
N ASP A 958 -23.67 1.02 -4.91
CA ASP A 958 -22.42 1.73 -4.63
C ASP A 958 -21.24 0.75 -4.47
N ALA A 959 -21.48 -0.42 -3.85
CA ALA A 959 -20.48 -1.47 -3.75
C ALA A 959 -20.12 -2.07 -5.13
N LYS A 960 -21.11 -2.30 -6.01
CA LYS A 960 -20.87 -2.75 -7.39
C LYS A 960 -20.09 -1.71 -8.18
N ALA A 961 -20.47 -0.43 -8.09
CA ALA A 961 -19.75 0.66 -8.75
C ALA A 961 -18.29 0.72 -8.32
N GLN A 962 -18.03 0.63 -7.01
CA GLN A 962 -16.65 0.59 -6.50
C GLN A 962 -15.88 -0.63 -7.01
N ILE A 963 -16.50 -1.82 -7.03
CA ILE A 963 -15.87 -3.03 -7.56
C ILE A 963 -15.50 -2.85 -9.05
N ASN A 964 -16.37 -2.23 -9.85
CA ASN A 964 -16.12 -2.02 -11.27
C ASN A 964 -14.99 -1.02 -11.51
N ILE A 965 -14.99 0.11 -10.81
CA ILE A 965 -13.89 1.10 -10.84
C ILE A 965 -12.56 0.44 -10.46
N ASP A 966 -12.56 -0.31 -9.34
CA ASP A 966 -11.39 -1.05 -8.89
C ASP A 966 -10.92 -2.03 -9.98
N ASN A 967 -11.84 -2.78 -10.60
CA ASN A 967 -11.50 -3.78 -11.62
C ASN A 967 -10.81 -3.14 -12.83
N GLU A 968 -11.33 -2.02 -13.35
CA GLU A 968 -10.69 -1.32 -14.48
C GLU A 968 -9.30 -0.81 -14.12
N SER A 969 -9.16 -0.18 -12.96
CA SER A 969 -7.85 0.25 -12.44
C SER A 969 -6.87 -0.93 -12.35
N ARG A 970 -7.35 -2.06 -11.83
CA ARG A 970 -6.54 -3.28 -11.67
C ARG A 970 -6.15 -3.94 -12.99
N GLU A 971 -6.99 -3.86 -14.01
CA GLU A 971 -6.62 -4.29 -15.36
C GLU A 971 -5.50 -3.43 -15.94
N LEU A 972 -5.57 -2.11 -15.75
CA LEU A 972 -4.48 -1.20 -16.15
C LEU A 972 -3.18 -1.49 -15.41
N ILE A 973 -3.24 -1.89 -14.13
CA ILE A 973 -2.05 -2.33 -13.37
C ILE A 973 -1.40 -3.55 -14.04
N LEU A 974 -2.19 -4.54 -14.47
CA LEU A 974 -1.66 -5.72 -15.17
C LEU A 974 -1.03 -5.35 -16.53
N VAL A 975 -1.67 -4.47 -17.28
CA VAL A 975 -1.14 -3.95 -18.56
C VAL A 975 0.18 -3.19 -18.33
N GLY A 976 0.21 -2.29 -17.34
CA GLY A 976 1.41 -1.55 -16.96
C GLY A 976 2.55 -2.46 -16.51
N HIS A 977 2.23 -3.52 -15.75
CA HIS A 977 3.19 -4.52 -15.33
C HIS A 977 3.74 -5.33 -16.52
N ALA A 978 2.88 -5.75 -17.46
CA ALA A 978 3.30 -6.44 -18.67
C ALA A 978 4.21 -5.60 -19.54
N TYR A 979 3.91 -4.31 -19.71
CA TYR A 979 4.78 -3.39 -20.41
C TYR A 979 6.13 -3.22 -19.70
N SER A 980 6.13 -3.01 -18.38
CA SER A 980 7.34 -2.81 -17.58
C SER A 980 8.29 -4.01 -17.62
N MET A 981 7.76 -5.23 -17.43
CA MET A 981 8.55 -6.46 -17.44
C MET A 981 9.05 -6.80 -18.84
N SER A 982 8.22 -6.59 -19.87
CA SER A 982 8.65 -6.82 -21.25
C SER A 982 9.73 -5.82 -21.65
N GLY A 983 9.59 -4.55 -21.29
CA GLY A 983 10.61 -3.52 -21.55
C GLY A 983 11.94 -3.82 -20.86
N GLU A 984 11.93 -4.25 -19.60
CA GLU A 984 13.15 -4.68 -18.89
C GLU A 984 13.80 -5.91 -19.51
N ALA A 985 12.99 -6.86 -19.99
CA ALA A 985 13.49 -8.00 -20.75
C ALA A 985 14.00 -7.62 -22.15
N GLY A 986 13.91 -6.35 -22.55
CA GLY A 986 14.29 -5.85 -23.88
C GLY A 986 13.33 -6.29 -24.98
N GLN A 987 12.05 -6.51 -24.68
CA GLN A 987 11.02 -7.01 -25.59
C GLN A 987 9.94 -5.94 -25.83
N ILE A 988 9.12 -6.13 -26.87
CA ILE A 988 8.06 -5.17 -27.24
C ILE A 988 6.73 -5.71 -26.71
N PHE A 989 6.01 -4.92 -25.91
CA PHE A 989 4.64 -5.23 -25.53
C PHE A 989 3.67 -4.31 -26.28
N ARG A 990 2.63 -4.89 -26.90
CA ARG A 990 1.51 -4.15 -27.48
C ARG A 990 0.21 -4.61 -26.84
N ARG A 991 -0.68 -3.64 -26.58
CA ARG A 991 -2.03 -3.94 -26.13
C ARG A 991 -2.88 -4.35 -27.33
N ILE A 992 -3.69 -5.39 -27.16
CA ILE A 992 -4.67 -5.84 -28.14
C ILE A 992 -5.99 -5.96 -27.38
N SER A 993 -7.08 -5.43 -27.93
CA SER A 993 -8.42 -5.60 -27.34
C SER A 993 -9.28 -6.49 -28.23
N GLU A 994 -8.93 -7.77 -28.32
CA GLU A 994 -9.74 -8.78 -28.99
C GLU A 994 -10.59 -9.52 -27.95
N SER A 995 -11.61 -8.83 -27.44
CA SER A 995 -12.50 -9.32 -26.38
C SER A 995 -13.22 -10.62 -26.77
N ASP A 996 -13.57 -10.78 -28.05
CA ASP A 996 -14.24 -11.96 -28.61
C ASP A 996 -13.41 -13.26 -28.50
N TRP A 997 -12.08 -13.12 -28.39
CA TRP A 997 -11.14 -14.25 -28.34
C TRP A 997 -10.42 -14.37 -26.99
N GLY A 998 -10.67 -13.43 -26.07
CA GLY A 998 -9.99 -13.38 -24.78
C GLY A 998 -8.50 -13.10 -24.91
N LEU A 999 -8.09 -12.13 -25.73
CA LEU A 999 -6.71 -11.67 -25.80
C LEU A 999 -6.64 -10.18 -25.44
N ASP A 1000 -5.76 -9.85 -24.49
CA ASP A 1000 -5.64 -8.50 -23.93
C ASP A 1000 -4.27 -7.85 -24.25
N GLY A 1001 -3.32 -8.61 -24.79
CA GLY A 1001 -2.02 -8.09 -25.22
C GLY A 1001 -1.15 -9.10 -25.96
N GLU A 1002 -0.08 -8.60 -26.59
CA GLU A 1002 0.98 -9.40 -27.21
C GLU A 1002 2.37 -8.94 -26.74
N ILE A 1003 3.27 -9.89 -26.53
CA ILE A 1003 4.70 -9.67 -26.38
C ILE A 1003 5.38 -10.15 -27.66
N GLU A 1004 5.95 -9.22 -28.41
CA GLU A 1004 6.80 -9.50 -29.56
C GLU A 1004 8.28 -9.52 -29.12
N PHE A 1005 8.96 -10.61 -29.44
CA PHE A 1005 10.34 -10.79 -29.04
C PHE A 1005 11.31 -10.16 -30.04
N LYS A 1006 12.33 -9.46 -29.53
CA LYS A 1006 13.45 -8.95 -30.29
C LYS A 1006 14.53 -10.04 -30.48
N ASN A 1007 15.21 -10.01 -31.61
CA ASN A 1007 16.37 -10.85 -31.89
C ASN A 1007 17.63 -10.31 -31.16
N ASP A 1008 18.76 -11.02 -31.26
CA ASP A 1008 20.01 -10.63 -30.59
C ASP A 1008 20.61 -9.30 -31.08
N LYS A 1009 20.10 -8.79 -32.22
CA LYS A 1009 20.44 -7.48 -32.78
C LYS A 1009 19.47 -6.37 -32.35
N GLY A 1010 18.46 -6.69 -31.54
CA GLY A 1010 17.47 -5.72 -31.07
C GLY A 1010 16.35 -5.41 -32.07
N GLU A 1011 16.21 -6.18 -33.14
CA GLU A 1011 15.15 -6.01 -34.15
C GLU A 1011 13.96 -6.93 -33.83
N ALA A 1012 12.75 -6.52 -34.21
CA ALA A 1012 11.54 -7.33 -34.03
C ALA A 1012 11.62 -8.64 -34.84
N SER A 1013 11.54 -9.79 -34.16
CA SER A 1013 11.75 -11.11 -34.79
C SER A 1013 10.51 -11.71 -35.43
N GLY A 1014 9.32 -11.14 -35.22
CA GLY A 1014 8.04 -11.72 -35.59
C GLY A 1014 7.61 -12.94 -34.76
N LYS A 1015 8.44 -13.41 -33.81
CA LYS A 1015 8.01 -14.37 -32.78
C LYS A 1015 7.27 -13.62 -31.68
N ARG A 1016 6.06 -14.06 -31.36
CA ARG A 1016 5.20 -13.42 -30.36
C ARG A 1016 4.50 -14.42 -29.46
N VAL A 1017 4.05 -13.92 -28.32
CA VAL A 1017 3.20 -14.62 -27.35
C VAL A 1017 2.05 -13.71 -27.02
N TYR A 1018 0.85 -14.27 -26.88
CA TYR A 1018 -0.33 -13.51 -26.49
C TYR A 1018 -0.59 -13.63 -24.99
N LEU A 1019 -1.12 -12.57 -24.39
CA LEU A 1019 -1.48 -12.52 -22.99
C LEU A 1019 -2.99 -12.41 -22.83
N GLN A 1020 -3.55 -13.23 -21.96
CA GLN A 1020 -4.84 -12.98 -21.34
C GLN A 1020 -4.57 -12.51 -19.91
N LEU A 1021 -4.95 -11.27 -19.61
CA LEU A 1021 -4.81 -10.63 -18.32
C LEU A 1021 -6.10 -10.85 -17.52
N LYS A 1022 -5.98 -11.38 -16.30
CA LYS A 1022 -7.11 -11.54 -15.38
C LYS A 1022 -6.72 -11.06 -13.99
N HIS A 1023 -7.61 -10.31 -13.36
CA HIS A 1023 -7.39 -9.82 -12.01
C HIS A 1023 -8.34 -10.48 -11.00
N GLY A 1024 -7.79 -10.92 -9.87
CA GLY A 1024 -8.55 -11.24 -8.67
C GLY A 1024 -8.85 -12.73 -8.44
N ASP A 1025 -9.00 -13.09 -7.17
CA ASP A 1025 -9.23 -14.47 -6.72
C ASP A 1025 -10.58 -15.04 -7.16
N SER A 1026 -11.51 -14.21 -7.65
CA SER A 1026 -12.78 -14.70 -8.22
C SER A 1026 -12.58 -15.60 -9.44
N TYR A 1027 -11.43 -15.51 -10.11
CA TYR A 1027 -11.06 -16.38 -11.22
C TYR A 1027 -10.34 -17.65 -10.75
N LEU A 1028 -9.80 -17.68 -9.53
CA LEU A 1028 -9.06 -18.80 -8.96
C LEU A 1028 -9.73 -19.28 -7.68
N TYR A 1029 -10.43 -20.42 -7.74
CA TYR A 1029 -10.92 -21.07 -6.53
C TYR A 1029 -10.01 -22.22 -6.13
N LYS A 1030 -9.82 -22.43 -4.82
CA LYS A 1030 -9.07 -23.56 -4.30
C LYS A 1030 -9.95 -24.80 -4.22
N ARG A 1031 -9.53 -25.90 -4.84
CA ARG A 1031 -10.24 -27.19 -4.75
C ARG A 1031 -10.03 -27.81 -3.37
N GLN A 1032 -11.12 -28.04 -2.64
CA GLN A 1032 -11.09 -28.53 -1.26
C GLN A 1032 -10.33 -29.85 -1.02
N ARG A 1033 -10.14 -30.68 -2.06
CA ARG A 1033 -9.50 -31.99 -1.95
C ARG A 1033 -7.98 -31.91 -1.88
N ASP A 1034 -7.36 -31.05 -2.70
CA ASP A 1034 -5.91 -31.04 -2.93
C ASP A 1034 -5.29 -29.64 -2.77
N ASP A 1035 -6.09 -28.64 -2.38
CA ASP A 1035 -5.72 -27.21 -2.25
C ASP A 1035 -5.14 -26.56 -3.53
N GLU A 1036 -5.33 -27.21 -4.69
CA GLU A 1036 -4.92 -26.66 -5.99
C GLU A 1036 -5.84 -25.51 -6.43
N GLU A 1037 -5.24 -24.48 -7.03
CA GLU A 1037 -5.94 -23.32 -7.58
C GLU A 1037 -6.48 -23.64 -8.97
N ILE A 1038 -7.78 -23.42 -9.18
CA ILE A 1038 -8.48 -23.74 -10.41
C ILE A 1038 -9.02 -22.47 -11.06
N PHE A 1039 -8.63 -22.27 -12.32
CA PHE A 1039 -9.19 -21.28 -13.22
C PHE A 1039 -10.32 -21.88 -14.06
N THR A 1040 -11.49 -21.24 -14.06
CA THR A 1040 -12.63 -21.68 -14.88
C THR A 1040 -12.77 -20.82 -16.13
N ILE A 1041 -12.80 -21.46 -17.29
CA ILE A 1041 -13.02 -20.78 -18.56
C ILE A 1041 -14.51 -20.47 -18.70
N LYS A 1042 -14.88 -19.19 -18.67
CA LYS A 1042 -16.29 -18.75 -18.78
C LYS A 1042 -16.87 -19.00 -20.18
N ASN A 1043 -16.08 -18.75 -21.23
CA ASN A 1043 -16.50 -18.92 -22.62
C ASN A 1043 -15.76 -20.10 -23.27
N PRO A 1044 -16.44 -21.20 -23.62
CA PRO A 1044 -15.82 -22.37 -24.25
C PRO A 1044 -15.07 -22.06 -25.55
N ARG A 1045 -15.51 -21.04 -26.31
CA ARG A 1045 -14.84 -20.61 -27.55
C ARG A 1045 -13.41 -20.15 -27.32
N HIS A 1046 -13.11 -19.57 -26.16
CA HIS A 1046 -11.75 -19.13 -25.83
C HIS A 1046 -10.82 -20.34 -25.66
N ALA A 1047 -11.29 -21.44 -25.07
CA ALA A 1047 -10.49 -22.65 -24.90
C ALA A 1047 -10.09 -23.26 -26.25
N GLU A 1048 -11.05 -23.32 -27.19
CA GLU A 1048 -10.81 -23.80 -28.55
C GLU A 1048 -9.81 -22.91 -29.28
N TYR A 1049 -9.99 -21.59 -29.17
CA TYR A 1049 -9.11 -20.61 -29.80
C TYR A 1049 -7.69 -20.65 -29.23
N TRP A 1050 -7.52 -20.65 -27.91
CA TRP A 1050 -6.20 -20.68 -27.26
C TRP A 1050 -5.44 -21.97 -27.55
N GLN A 1051 -6.14 -23.09 -27.76
CA GLN A 1051 -5.53 -24.37 -28.13
C GLN A 1051 -5.11 -24.41 -29.60
N ALA A 1052 -5.95 -23.88 -30.50
CA ALA A 1052 -5.69 -23.84 -31.94
C ALA A 1052 -4.74 -22.71 -32.36
N HIS A 1053 -4.45 -21.77 -31.45
CA HIS A 1053 -3.64 -20.60 -31.74
C HIS A 1053 -2.20 -20.97 -32.14
N LYS A 1054 -1.69 -20.31 -33.19
CA LYS A 1054 -0.35 -20.55 -33.74
C LYS A 1054 0.76 -20.19 -32.75
N TYR A 1055 0.52 -19.16 -31.94
CA TYR A 1055 1.43 -18.68 -30.92
C TYR A 1055 0.90 -19.02 -29.51
N PRO A 1056 1.77 -19.23 -28.51
CA PRO A 1056 1.35 -19.53 -27.16
C PRO A 1056 0.50 -18.41 -26.56
N VAL A 1057 -0.57 -18.78 -25.85
CA VAL A 1057 -1.38 -17.88 -25.02
C VAL A 1057 -1.00 -18.09 -23.56
N MET A 1058 -0.52 -17.03 -22.92
CA MET A 1058 -0.16 -16.99 -21.51
C MET A 1058 -1.30 -16.37 -20.72
N LEU A 1059 -1.75 -17.07 -19.67
CA LEU A 1059 -2.70 -16.54 -18.71
C LEU A 1059 -1.92 -15.88 -17.58
N VAL A 1060 -2.08 -14.56 -17.44
CA VAL A 1060 -1.47 -13.75 -16.39
C VAL A 1060 -2.55 -13.42 -15.36
N ILE A 1061 -2.31 -13.81 -14.11
CA ILE A 1061 -3.24 -13.58 -13.00
C ILE A 1061 -2.54 -12.81 -11.88
N ARG A 1062 -3.17 -11.71 -11.45
CA ARG A 1062 -2.83 -11.03 -10.20
C ARG A 1062 -3.68 -11.58 -9.05
N THR A 1063 -3.04 -12.11 -8.01
CA THR A 1063 -3.71 -12.60 -6.79
C THR A 1063 -4.08 -11.44 -5.85
N SER A 1064 -4.97 -11.69 -4.89
CA SER A 1064 -5.30 -10.73 -3.83
C SER A 1064 -4.11 -10.33 -2.95
N ASP A 1065 -3.09 -11.18 -2.84
CA ASP A 1065 -1.84 -10.89 -2.14
C ASP A 1065 -0.92 -9.93 -2.94
N GLY A 1066 -1.32 -9.55 -4.16
CA GLY A 1066 -0.61 -8.61 -5.03
C GLY A 1066 0.42 -9.25 -5.94
N GLU A 1067 0.62 -10.57 -5.87
CA GLU A 1067 1.56 -11.30 -6.73
C GLU A 1067 0.98 -11.50 -8.13
N ILE A 1068 1.80 -11.28 -9.15
CA ILE A 1068 1.43 -11.49 -10.56
C ILE A 1068 2.14 -12.75 -11.05
N ARG A 1069 1.34 -13.75 -11.42
CA ARG A 1069 1.82 -15.05 -11.90
C ARG A 1069 1.33 -15.30 -13.32
N TRP A 1070 2.10 -16.00 -14.13
CA TRP A 1070 1.70 -16.37 -15.48
C TRP A 1070 1.88 -17.87 -15.76
N MET A 1071 1.10 -18.41 -16.70
CA MET A 1071 1.19 -19.81 -17.11
C MET A 1071 0.85 -19.97 -18.59
N ASN A 1072 1.55 -20.87 -19.29
CA ASN A 1072 1.23 -21.22 -20.67
C ASN A 1072 -0.01 -22.11 -20.71
N VAL A 1073 -1.13 -21.56 -21.20
CA VAL A 1073 -2.41 -22.27 -21.26
C VAL A 1073 -2.55 -23.05 -22.56
N THR A 1074 -1.93 -22.60 -23.65
CA THR A 1074 -1.93 -23.34 -24.93
C THR A 1074 -1.33 -24.74 -24.75
N ASP A 1075 -0.19 -24.86 -24.08
CA ASP A 1075 0.45 -26.16 -23.84
C ASP A 1075 -0.36 -27.00 -22.84
N TYR A 1076 -0.91 -26.37 -21.81
CA TYR A 1076 -1.78 -27.05 -20.84
C TYR A 1076 -3.01 -27.68 -21.52
N LEU A 1077 -3.70 -26.94 -22.39
CA LEU A 1077 -4.88 -27.41 -23.12
C LEU A 1077 -4.53 -28.49 -24.15
N LYS A 1078 -3.37 -28.41 -24.81
CA LYS A 1078 -2.88 -29.46 -25.70
C LYS A 1078 -2.66 -30.79 -24.97
N HIS A 1079 -2.18 -30.76 -23.72
CA HIS A 1079 -1.97 -31.96 -22.91
C HIS A 1079 -3.25 -32.54 -22.28
N HIS A 1080 -4.25 -31.71 -21.94
CA HIS A 1080 -5.44 -32.15 -21.20
C HIS A 1080 -6.72 -32.29 -22.05
N GLY A 1081 -6.73 -31.84 -23.31
CA GLY A 1081 -7.80 -32.08 -24.28
C GLY A 1081 -8.86 -30.97 -24.40
N LYS A 1082 -9.67 -31.03 -25.47
CA LYS A 1082 -10.61 -29.98 -25.93
C LYS A 1082 -11.75 -29.64 -24.97
N ASN A 1083 -12.15 -30.54 -24.07
CA ASN A 1083 -13.30 -30.37 -23.17
C ASN A 1083 -12.93 -29.81 -21.78
N THR A 1084 -11.71 -29.32 -21.61
CA THR A 1084 -11.22 -28.89 -20.30
C THR A 1084 -11.78 -27.51 -19.94
N LYS A 1085 -12.88 -27.48 -19.16
CA LYS A 1085 -13.49 -26.23 -18.66
C LYS A 1085 -12.72 -25.61 -17.49
N GLN A 1086 -11.77 -26.34 -16.91
CA GLN A 1086 -11.05 -25.98 -15.70
C GLN A 1086 -9.55 -26.20 -15.87
N ILE A 1087 -8.76 -25.16 -15.61
CA ILE A 1087 -7.31 -25.18 -15.69
C ILE A 1087 -6.74 -25.17 -14.28
N ILE A 1088 -5.87 -26.12 -13.95
CA ILE A 1088 -5.10 -26.09 -12.70
C ILE A 1088 -3.99 -25.05 -12.87
N PHE A 1089 -4.07 -23.94 -12.15
CA PHE A 1089 -3.16 -22.83 -12.29
C PHE A 1089 -1.92 -23.02 -11.40
N LYS A 1090 -0.80 -23.38 -12.02
CA LYS A 1090 0.53 -23.47 -11.39
C LYS A 1090 1.45 -22.40 -12.00
N GLY A 1091 0.99 -21.16 -11.95
CA GLY A 1091 1.73 -20.05 -12.56
C GLY A 1091 3.04 -19.75 -11.82
N GLU A 1092 4.07 -19.42 -12.59
CA GLU A 1092 5.33 -18.88 -12.07
C GLU A 1092 5.25 -17.35 -11.98
N PRO A 1093 6.11 -16.67 -11.19
CA PRO A 1093 6.12 -15.21 -11.11
C PRO A 1093 6.35 -14.59 -12.48
N PHE A 1094 5.55 -13.58 -12.84
CA PHE A 1094 5.76 -12.86 -14.09
C PHE A 1094 6.84 -11.80 -13.88
N THR A 1095 8.09 -12.11 -14.22
CA THR A 1095 9.24 -11.21 -14.07
C THR A 1095 9.97 -11.07 -15.40
N ALA A 1096 10.74 -9.99 -15.58
CA ALA A 1096 11.55 -9.80 -16.78
C ALA A 1096 12.51 -10.97 -17.04
N LEU A 1097 13.07 -11.57 -15.97
CA LEU A 1097 13.90 -12.77 -16.08
C LEU A 1097 13.14 -13.95 -16.71
N ASN A 1098 11.89 -14.17 -16.32
CA ASN A 1098 11.08 -15.26 -16.87
C ASN A 1098 10.62 -14.95 -18.31
N VAL A 1099 10.39 -13.68 -18.65
CA VAL A 1099 10.15 -13.26 -20.04
C VAL A 1099 11.39 -13.50 -20.90
N ALA A 1100 12.58 -13.17 -20.42
CA ALA A 1100 13.85 -13.43 -21.11
C ALA A 1100 14.09 -14.95 -21.27
N ARG A 1101 13.83 -15.76 -20.24
CA ARG A 1101 13.90 -17.23 -20.36
C ARG A 1101 12.92 -17.79 -21.39
N LEU A 1102 11.72 -17.21 -21.51
CA LEU A 1102 10.75 -17.62 -22.52
C LEU A 1102 11.22 -17.27 -23.93
N ARG A 1103 11.81 -16.09 -24.13
CA ARG A 1103 12.50 -15.71 -25.37
C ARG A 1103 13.51 -16.80 -25.73
N ASP A 1104 14.46 -17.12 -24.86
CA ASP A 1104 15.51 -18.10 -25.16
C ASP A 1104 14.96 -19.46 -25.57
N LYS A 1105 13.87 -19.91 -24.93
CA LYS A 1105 13.17 -21.15 -25.30
C LYS A 1105 12.51 -21.09 -26.68
N LEU A 1106 12.04 -19.93 -27.12
CA LEU A 1106 11.42 -19.76 -28.43
C LEU A 1106 12.46 -19.61 -29.55
N PHE A 1107 13.69 -19.19 -29.25
CA PHE A 1107 14.77 -19.04 -30.21
C PHE A 1107 15.72 -20.23 -30.31
N ARG A 1108 15.73 -21.11 -29.31
CA ARG A 1108 16.25 -22.48 -29.41
C ARG A 1108 15.28 -23.36 -30.20
#